data_AF-A0A955WQ94-F1
#
_entry.id   AF-A0A955WQ94-F1
#
_cell.length_a   1.000
_cell.length_b   1.000
_cell.length_c   1.000
_cell.angle_alpha   90.00
_cell.angle_beta   90.00
_cell.angle_gamma   90.00
#
_symmetry.space_group_name_H-M   'P 1'
#
loop_
_entity.id
_entity.type
_entity.pdbx_description
1 polymer ?
#
loop_
_entity_poly.entity_id
_entity_poly.type
_entity_poly.pdbx_seq_one_letter_code
_entity_poly.pdbx_strand_id
1 'polypeptide(L)'
;GGAGGAVDMGTEPVAPGCNILAPTGDARLTNRGTTTVQVRVTDPDTAPADLEVAIGRQGQLQIVSVDGAGEASLDLPVQEGANLFLLRATDETGLSCSASVTVVGDQTAPVITLIRPELNQVATDTAQYRVEGTIADEHPARTLTVTVGGQPVQAMPVWQDMGRSFQVEITLAEGENVVSLVTTDGAGNPSEAVGFTAILDQQAPELALTAPVAGLETAAETVALAGRVTLDGQPELDAVVDVRVADERGRQERVRNILPDEDGQFSAAVPLFVGTNTITACAEDAAGNRGCDERTVTRVEAVPCVAIEAPAADVVTGQPRIAVEGTVCPAVTAVLVRANDGQPVAAVVAGGRFTAEVGLPAVGQHTLLAVASAANGATAEARTTVIYDNTPPTVEITSPAQRNCVGSTQVEVRGRAFDNDSRVVALTVNGVAAEDFEGGAFAVRVDLEEGLDVPITAVATNAAGLRQQVQVLVDADGTPPVIQPDAQEGAFLGVSDVGRVELGGRIDVGFCGVNALFVEVDGDRRQAGLLGDGTYRHARPLADGPHLVRILATDRAGQSTTVVRNVVVDGTPPSITDFQPAPNTLLSVAVANVSAAVRDAGSGVDVATINGDDDVDRIGDRVRTQIAINEGETQVTFYARDRVGNETEIIISIYRDVTGPVVTIDFPPDNAPVAHPVYLTGTFDDGDEGSAGTREVRVNGERADLNPQTGRWSISGIELDPANPRVTVVAEDNEGNFSLDPATRSFQLPEYVGLDTGVFALGGAERTDLILGGDYNRDGRQDLVAFSSDAAGRSMIFLRQGDGTFRGTSALLAGLPEGPVTKAWPGDFDSDGDPDLLVWAANGLGLYLGNGAGSFNGPADDLPNLADLRDVVVSDIDRDGTLDVLLLAGVDTRFYYGRGNGSFFLDRLALLGLTGTEGLDRGVFADVNGDGLVDLIGTSAGAIRYWLGGTDPRFTQVQGLQGAEHGADTLMISDVDRDGALDVVALNGDARFYPIDGGAGLLPAEPLPWAAGDRALAIADLTNDARPDLVIVGDNGVRVLSDTGGGWQPVDLAALGVPPFGALTSVAVFDLDRDGDLDLLLGGPEGLSVVHSNKVLVDEDYHWALLDIRRTVEGEAGPLDAIGATVYVSLAGNLEPEWAIPANPHGPTVVPMGAANVDVDLEVRFLDRGARGAFFQPLAEVFHETIQTIFDVDR
;
A
#
# COMPACT_ATOMS: atom_id res chain seq x y z
N GLY A 1 174.38 97.13 -81.66
CA GLY A 1 173.85 96.37 -82.81
C GLY A 1 173.57 94.95 -82.37
N GLY A 2 172.77 94.15 -83.09
CA GLY A 2 172.13 94.44 -84.38
C GLY A 2 170.88 93.59 -84.62
N ALA A 3 170.32 93.69 -85.82
CA ALA A 3 169.01 93.16 -86.25
C ALA A 3 168.74 91.67 -86.00
N GLY A 4 167.44 91.32 -85.87
CA GLY A 4 166.91 89.95 -85.91
C GLY A 4 165.54 89.88 -85.22
N GLY A 5 164.44 89.78 -85.98
CA GLY A 5 163.08 89.98 -85.46
C GLY A 5 162.25 88.70 -85.24
N ALA A 6 161.10 88.90 -84.58
CA ALA A 6 159.92 88.04 -84.55
C ALA A 6 158.67 88.91 -84.27
N VAL A 7 157.47 88.40 -84.51
CA VAL A 7 156.17 89.06 -84.25
C VAL A 7 155.26 88.05 -83.54
N ASP A 8 154.45 88.51 -82.59
CA ASP A 8 153.49 87.68 -81.84
C ASP A 8 152.22 88.49 -81.48
N MET A 9 151.09 87.84 -81.18
CA MET A 9 149.79 88.47 -80.85
C MET A 9 148.91 87.61 -79.93
N GLY A 10 148.37 88.21 -78.86
CA GLY A 10 147.39 87.64 -77.91
C GLY A 10 147.53 88.29 -76.52
N THR A 11 146.53 88.30 -75.63
CA THR A 11 145.15 87.76 -75.63
C THR A 11 144.18 88.72 -74.90
N GLU A 12 142.87 88.47 -74.96
CA GLU A 12 141.84 89.13 -74.11
C GLU A 12 141.66 88.37 -72.77
N PRO A 13 141.17 89.02 -71.69
CA PRO A 13 140.94 88.40 -70.39
C PRO A 13 139.69 87.48 -70.35
N VAL A 14 139.66 86.54 -69.41
CA VAL A 14 138.65 85.47 -69.29
C VAL A 14 137.92 85.55 -67.94
N ALA A 15 136.65 85.17 -67.92
CA ALA A 15 135.80 85.18 -66.72
C ALA A 15 135.94 83.90 -65.85
N PRO A 16 135.65 83.97 -64.53
CA PRO A 16 135.70 82.83 -63.63
C PRO A 16 134.66 81.75 -63.97
N GLY A 17 134.94 80.50 -63.56
CA GLY A 17 134.04 79.36 -63.62
C GLY A 17 133.49 78.97 -62.24
N CYS A 18 132.24 78.50 -62.19
CA CYS A 18 131.49 78.19 -60.96
C CYS A 18 130.89 76.78 -61.02
N ASN A 19 131.11 75.94 -60.00
CA ASN A 19 130.51 74.60 -59.87
C ASN A 19 129.97 74.34 -58.45
N ILE A 20 128.88 73.56 -58.36
CA ILE A 20 128.35 73.02 -57.09
C ILE A 20 128.63 71.50 -57.07
N LEU A 21 129.20 71.03 -55.97
CA LEU A 21 129.66 69.65 -55.78
C LEU A 21 128.71 68.81 -54.91
N ALA A 22 128.05 69.46 -53.95
CA ALA A 22 127.06 68.83 -53.07
C ALA A 22 125.89 69.79 -52.78
N PRO A 23 124.67 69.28 -52.55
CA PRO A 23 124.27 67.86 -52.56
C PRO A 23 123.91 67.30 -53.95
N THR A 24 124.06 65.99 -54.10
CA THR A 24 123.80 65.21 -55.32
C THR A 24 123.02 63.93 -55.00
N GLY A 25 122.30 63.38 -55.99
CA GLY A 25 121.50 62.16 -55.83
C GLY A 25 120.43 62.28 -54.72
N ASP A 26 120.24 61.19 -53.99
CA ASP A 26 119.18 61.03 -52.98
C ASP A 26 119.38 61.94 -51.76
N ALA A 27 120.60 62.47 -51.54
CA ALA A 27 120.88 63.51 -50.53
C ALA A 27 120.23 64.88 -50.84
N ARG A 28 119.33 64.92 -51.83
CA ARG A 28 118.43 66.04 -52.13
C ARG A 28 117.02 65.86 -51.56
N LEU A 29 116.70 64.72 -50.91
CA LEU A 29 115.57 64.59 -49.99
C LEU A 29 116.13 64.42 -48.58
N THR A 30 115.56 65.11 -47.59
CA THR A 30 116.08 65.09 -46.22
C THR A 30 115.03 65.46 -45.17
N ASN A 31 114.99 64.73 -44.07
CA ASN A 31 114.25 65.09 -42.86
C ASN A 31 115.04 65.99 -41.88
N ARG A 32 116.18 66.54 -42.33
CA ARG A 32 117.02 67.44 -41.54
C ARG A 32 116.83 68.88 -42.00
N GLY A 33 116.60 69.79 -41.06
CA GLY A 33 116.42 71.22 -41.30
C GLY A 33 117.67 71.99 -41.79
N THR A 34 118.74 71.31 -42.19
CA THR A 34 119.92 71.90 -42.85
C THR A 34 120.49 70.98 -43.93
N THR A 35 121.17 71.56 -44.91
CA THR A 35 121.94 70.84 -45.93
C THR A 35 123.26 71.56 -46.20
N THR A 36 124.33 70.79 -46.41
CA THR A 36 125.66 71.33 -46.76
C THR A 36 125.72 71.58 -48.27
N VAL A 37 125.89 72.83 -48.68
CA VAL A 37 126.18 73.18 -50.08
C VAL A 37 127.68 73.38 -50.23
N GLN A 38 128.30 72.56 -51.09
CA GLN A 38 129.74 72.61 -51.38
C GLN A 38 129.98 73.08 -52.81
N VAL A 39 130.98 73.92 -53.00
CA VAL A 39 131.24 74.62 -54.25
C VAL A 39 132.72 74.64 -54.60
N ARG A 40 133.02 74.77 -55.89
CA ARG A 40 134.35 75.11 -56.40
C ARG A 40 134.25 76.23 -57.42
N VAL A 41 135.15 77.20 -57.33
CA VAL A 41 135.38 78.24 -58.35
C VAL A 41 136.79 78.12 -58.90
N THR A 42 136.98 78.54 -60.15
CA THR A 42 138.31 78.53 -60.80
C THR A 42 138.39 79.65 -61.83
N ASP A 43 139.50 80.38 -61.83
CA ASP A 43 139.78 81.46 -62.78
C ASP A 43 141.22 81.27 -63.32
N PRO A 44 141.47 81.48 -64.63
CA PRO A 44 142.81 81.33 -65.21
C PRO A 44 143.70 82.56 -65.06
N ASP A 45 143.10 83.76 -64.90
CA ASP A 45 143.79 85.05 -64.89
C ASP A 45 143.91 85.61 -63.45
N THR A 46 142.93 85.31 -62.58
CA THR A 46 142.84 85.72 -61.17
C THR A 46 143.13 84.55 -60.22
N ALA A 47 143.85 84.77 -59.12
CA ALA A 47 144.06 83.74 -58.12
C ALA A 47 142.78 83.50 -57.27
N PRO A 48 142.44 82.26 -56.88
CA PRO A 48 141.15 81.99 -56.21
C PRO A 48 140.90 82.75 -54.91
N ALA A 49 141.96 83.13 -54.18
CA ALA A 49 141.85 83.90 -52.95
C ALA A 49 141.40 85.37 -53.15
N ASP A 50 141.51 85.88 -54.38
CA ASP A 50 141.19 87.25 -54.76
C ASP A 50 139.82 87.36 -55.49
N LEU A 51 139.08 86.25 -55.61
CA LEU A 51 137.72 86.20 -56.16
C LEU A 51 136.66 86.51 -55.09
N GLU A 52 135.68 87.38 -55.40
CA GLU A 52 134.49 87.56 -54.55
C GLU A 52 133.49 86.43 -54.80
N VAL A 53 133.54 85.39 -53.97
CA VAL A 53 132.64 84.22 -54.02
C VAL A 53 131.51 84.38 -53.01
N ALA A 54 130.27 84.12 -53.42
CA ALA A 54 129.11 84.20 -52.56
C ALA A 54 128.14 83.01 -52.74
N ILE A 55 127.69 82.43 -51.62
CA ILE A 55 126.81 81.27 -51.54
C ILE A 55 125.58 81.63 -50.70
N GLY A 56 124.39 81.13 -51.06
CA GLY A 56 123.21 81.28 -50.20
C GLY A 56 121.90 80.98 -50.91
N ARG A 57 120.79 81.54 -50.38
CA ARG A 57 119.45 81.44 -50.99
C ARG A 57 119.24 82.64 -51.92
N GLN A 58 118.28 82.55 -52.84
CA GLN A 58 118.03 83.64 -53.81
C GLN A 58 117.68 84.96 -53.09
N GLY A 59 118.45 86.02 -53.33
CA GLY A 59 118.32 87.32 -52.63
C GLY A 59 119.06 87.42 -51.28
N GLN A 60 119.63 86.33 -50.76
CA GLN A 60 120.53 86.32 -49.60
C GLN A 60 121.75 85.44 -49.88
N LEU A 61 122.66 85.95 -50.72
CA LEU A 61 124.00 85.40 -50.87
C LEU A 61 124.91 85.99 -49.79
N GLN A 62 125.67 85.13 -49.09
CA GLN A 62 126.73 85.52 -48.18
C GLN A 62 128.06 85.37 -48.89
N ILE A 63 128.96 86.36 -48.79
CA ILE A 63 130.34 86.23 -49.29
C ILE A 63 131.07 85.20 -48.42
N VAL A 64 131.73 84.24 -49.04
CA VAL A 64 132.42 83.12 -48.38
C VAL A 64 133.86 83.08 -48.88
N SER A 65 134.82 83.01 -47.95
CA SER A 65 136.22 82.75 -48.31
C SER A 65 136.35 81.34 -48.91
N VAL A 66 136.88 81.25 -50.12
CA VAL A 66 137.35 79.98 -50.70
C VAL A 66 138.79 79.68 -50.28
N ASP A 67 139.16 78.41 -50.32
CA ASP A 67 140.52 77.97 -50.04
C ASP A 67 141.47 78.19 -51.24
N GLY A 68 142.74 77.79 -51.07
CA GLY A 68 143.76 77.90 -52.12
C GLY A 68 143.54 77.00 -53.36
N ALA A 69 142.50 76.15 -53.36
CA ALA A 69 142.05 75.37 -54.51
C ALA A 69 140.71 75.89 -55.09
N GLY A 70 140.16 76.97 -54.53
CA GLY A 70 138.91 77.59 -54.93
C GLY A 70 137.65 76.93 -54.35
N GLU A 71 137.75 76.13 -53.29
CA GLU A 71 136.60 75.45 -52.69
C GLU A 71 136.03 76.15 -51.46
N ALA A 72 134.72 76.05 -51.27
CA ALA A 72 134.02 76.48 -50.06
C ALA A 72 132.84 75.54 -49.74
N SER A 73 132.42 75.53 -48.47
CA SER A 73 131.35 74.70 -47.93
C SER A 73 130.52 75.53 -46.97
N LEU A 74 129.20 75.54 -47.13
CA LEU A 74 128.28 76.29 -46.26
C LEU A 74 127.03 75.47 -45.96
N ASP A 75 126.75 75.27 -44.67
CA ASP A 75 125.48 74.70 -44.22
C ASP A 75 124.37 75.74 -44.33
N LEU A 76 123.31 75.40 -45.07
CA LEU A 76 122.16 76.28 -45.32
C LEU A 76 120.87 75.64 -44.77
N PRO A 77 119.96 76.43 -44.19
CA PRO A 77 118.72 75.91 -43.62
C PRO A 77 117.77 75.41 -44.71
N VAL A 78 117.24 74.20 -44.49
CA VAL A 78 116.24 73.53 -45.31
C VAL A 78 114.88 73.70 -44.62
N GLN A 79 113.90 74.18 -45.38
CA GLN A 79 112.50 74.22 -44.99
C GLN A 79 111.72 73.13 -45.73
N GLU A 80 110.48 72.88 -45.32
CA GLU A 80 109.60 71.92 -46.00
C GLU A 80 109.43 72.24 -47.49
N GLY A 81 109.37 71.21 -48.32
CA GLY A 81 109.30 71.36 -49.78
C GLY A 81 110.63 71.80 -50.40
N ALA A 82 110.58 72.40 -51.60
CA ALA A 82 111.75 72.64 -52.44
C ALA A 82 112.53 73.93 -52.10
N ASN A 83 113.82 73.77 -51.77
CA ASN A 83 114.74 74.83 -51.38
C ASN A 83 115.77 75.08 -52.49
N LEU A 84 115.78 76.27 -53.10
CA LEU A 84 116.78 76.65 -54.11
C LEU A 84 117.96 77.42 -53.48
N PHE A 85 119.16 76.89 -53.64
CA PHE A 85 120.42 77.50 -53.24
C PHE A 85 121.27 77.86 -54.45
N LEU A 86 122.11 78.90 -54.32
CA LEU A 86 122.82 79.58 -55.38
C LEU A 86 124.28 79.85 -55.00
N LEU A 87 125.13 79.86 -56.02
CA LEU A 87 126.54 80.24 -56.03
C LEU A 87 126.73 81.39 -57.02
N ARG A 88 127.58 82.37 -56.69
CA ARG A 88 128.13 83.38 -57.60
C ARG A 88 129.62 83.59 -57.31
N ALA A 89 130.43 83.90 -58.32
CA ALA A 89 131.81 84.37 -58.14
C ALA A 89 132.14 85.51 -59.11
N THR A 90 132.98 86.47 -58.69
CA THR A 90 133.35 87.67 -59.46
C THR A 90 134.87 87.94 -59.37
N ASP A 91 135.50 88.34 -60.47
CA ASP A 91 136.93 88.70 -60.54
C ASP A 91 137.21 90.22 -60.36
N GLU A 92 138.49 90.61 -60.28
CA GLU A 92 138.91 92.01 -60.11
C GLU A 92 138.68 92.92 -61.33
N THR A 93 138.42 92.34 -62.51
CA THR A 93 138.02 93.08 -63.73
C THR A 93 136.50 93.29 -63.81
N GLY A 94 135.74 92.50 -63.04
CA GLY A 94 134.28 92.59 -62.89
C GLY A 94 133.47 91.54 -63.67
N LEU A 95 134.10 90.52 -64.27
CA LEU A 95 133.36 89.41 -64.89
C LEU A 95 132.91 88.43 -63.77
N SER A 96 131.84 87.65 -64.02
CA SER A 96 131.28 86.77 -62.99
C SER A 96 130.50 85.57 -63.54
N CYS A 97 130.45 84.50 -62.73
CA CYS A 97 129.71 83.27 -62.99
C CYS A 97 128.68 82.98 -61.89
N SER A 98 127.75 82.04 -62.14
CA SER A 98 126.80 81.54 -61.14
C SER A 98 126.33 80.10 -61.41
N ALA A 99 125.82 79.43 -60.37
CA ALA A 99 125.25 78.08 -60.42
C ALA A 99 124.16 77.90 -59.33
N SER A 100 123.34 76.83 -59.39
CA SER A 100 122.29 76.57 -58.38
C SER A 100 121.97 75.08 -58.17
N VAL A 101 121.36 74.76 -57.02
CA VAL A 101 120.94 73.40 -56.62
C VAL A 101 119.63 73.45 -55.81
N THR A 102 118.80 72.41 -55.93
CA THR A 102 117.54 72.27 -55.18
C THR A 102 117.58 71.08 -54.23
N VAL A 103 117.04 71.27 -53.01
CA VAL A 103 116.89 70.24 -51.96
C VAL A 103 115.47 70.26 -51.41
N VAL A 104 114.84 69.11 -51.26
CA VAL A 104 113.50 68.93 -50.67
C VAL A 104 113.65 68.59 -49.19
N GLY A 105 112.99 69.37 -48.33
CA GLY A 105 112.78 69.02 -46.93
C GLY A 105 111.46 68.26 -46.76
N ASP A 106 111.48 67.16 -46.02
CA ASP A 106 110.29 66.43 -45.58
C ASP A 106 110.48 65.90 -44.16
N GLN A 107 109.76 66.49 -43.21
CA GLN A 107 109.77 66.20 -41.78
C GLN A 107 108.40 65.67 -41.32
N THR A 108 107.49 65.38 -42.25
CA THR A 108 106.19 64.77 -41.96
C THR A 108 106.30 63.27 -41.78
N ALA A 109 105.50 62.70 -40.87
CA ALA A 109 105.49 61.27 -40.61
C ALA A 109 104.26 60.61 -41.25
N PRO A 110 104.40 59.41 -41.85
CA PRO A 110 103.33 58.71 -42.55
C PRO A 110 102.26 58.22 -41.57
N VAL A 111 100.99 58.32 -41.95
CA VAL A 111 99.85 57.93 -41.10
C VAL A 111 99.20 56.64 -41.63
N ILE A 112 99.00 55.65 -40.75
CA ILE A 112 98.31 54.38 -41.05
C ILE A 112 96.82 54.49 -40.66
N THR A 113 95.93 53.95 -41.48
CA THR A 113 94.50 53.75 -41.15
C THR A 113 94.09 52.31 -41.46
N LEU A 114 93.36 51.65 -40.56
CA LEU A 114 92.79 50.32 -40.79
C LEU A 114 91.42 50.41 -41.46
N ILE A 115 91.14 49.45 -42.34
CA ILE A 115 89.84 49.17 -42.96
C ILE A 115 89.28 47.84 -42.43
N ARG A 116 90.15 46.85 -42.17
CA ARG A 116 89.79 45.57 -41.57
C ARG A 116 90.81 45.21 -40.48
N PRO A 117 90.40 44.94 -39.22
CA PRO A 117 89.04 45.08 -38.69
C PRO A 117 88.55 46.54 -38.64
N GLU A 118 87.24 46.72 -38.53
CA GLU A 118 86.59 48.01 -38.21
C GLU A 118 86.56 48.30 -36.69
N LEU A 119 86.82 47.28 -35.86
CA LEU A 119 86.79 47.33 -34.40
C LEU A 119 88.17 47.01 -33.82
N ASN A 120 88.45 47.56 -32.63
CA ASN A 120 89.71 47.32 -31.90
C ASN A 120 89.83 45.89 -31.34
N GLN A 121 88.73 45.14 -31.32
CA GLN A 121 88.66 43.73 -30.93
C GLN A 121 87.76 42.97 -31.91
N VAL A 122 88.14 41.74 -32.26
CA VAL A 122 87.37 40.82 -33.11
C VAL A 122 87.50 39.38 -32.58
N ALA A 123 86.44 38.58 -32.66
CA ALA A 123 86.46 37.14 -32.42
C ALA A 123 86.24 36.39 -33.75
N THR A 124 86.80 35.19 -33.90
CA THR A 124 86.57 34.31 -35.06
C THR A 124 86.93 32.86 -34.77
N ASP A 125 86.24 31.97 -35.45
CA ASP A 125 86.55 30.56 -35.69
C ASP A 125 87.77 30.31 -36.61
N THR A 126 88.27 31.32 -37.34
CA THR A 126 89.27 31.16 -38.40
C THR A 126 90.68 31.62 -38.03
N ALA A 127 91.63 30.68 -38.03
CA ALA A 127 93.05 30.94 -37.74
C ALA A 127 93.82 31.77 -38.81
N GLN A 128 93.18 32.17 -39.90
CA GLN A 128 93.77 33.02 -40.95
C GLN A 128 92.95 34.30 -41.09
N TYR A 129 93.45 35.39 -40.53
CA TYR A 129 92.76 36.68 -40.52
C TYR A 129 93.38 37.64 -41.55
N ARG A 130 92.55 38.43 -42.22
CA ARG A 130 92.98 39.41 -43.21
C ARG A 130 92.94 40.83 -42.64
N VAL A 131 94.04 41.56 -42.76
CA VAL A 131 94.16 42.96 -42.37
C VAL A 131 94.29 43.82 -43.62
N GLU A 132 93.46 44.86 -43.70
CA GLU A 132 93.37 45.78 -44.85
C GLU A 132 93.47 47.21 -44.32
N GLY A 133 94.16 48.10 -45.05
CA GLY A 133 94.35 49.48 -44.61
C GLY A 133 95.02 50.40 -45.64
N THR A 134 95.26 51.64 -45.24
CA THR A 134 95.88 52.69 -46.06
C THR A 134 97.01 53.40 -45.33
N ILE A 135 97.89 54.04 -46.12
CA ILE A 135 98.98 54.88 -45.64
C ILE A 135 98.94 56.22 -46.37
N ALA A 136 98.86 57.31 -45.61
CA ALA A 136 98.82 58.68 -46.12
C ALA A 136 100.16 59.38 -45.88
N ASP A 137 100.79 59.83 -46.97
CA ASP A 137 102.09 60.50 -46.99
C ASP A 137 102.34 61.17 -48.37
N GLU A 138 103.27 62.14 -48.46
CA GLU A 138 103.70 62.74 -49.75
C GLU A 138 104.87 61.98 -50.42
N HIS A 139 105.77 61.34 -49.65
CA HIS A 139 106.88 60.51 -50.14
C HIS A 139 106.84 59.07 -49.59
N PRO A 140 105.71 58.33 -49.73
CA PRO A 140 105.47 57.07 -49.04
C PRO A 140 106.49 55.99 -49.41
N ALA A 141 107.02 55.30 -48.39
CA ALA A 141 107.82 54.10 -48.58
C ALA A 141 106.96 52.86 -48.86
N ARG A 142 107.64 51.73 -49.10
CA ARG A 142 107.05 50.42 -49.43
C ARG A 142 107.31 49.36 -48.37
N THR A 143 107.57 49.80 -47.14
CA THR A 143 108.00 48.97 -46.00
C THR A 143 107.06 49.17 -44.81
N LEU A 144 106.08 48.27 -44.71
CA LEU A 144 105.18 48.15 -43.57
C LEU A 144 105.61 46.93 -42.74
N THR A 145 105.88 47.15 -41.46
CA THR A 145 106.17 46.10 -40.48
C THR A 145 104.89 45.74 -39.76
N VAL A 146 104.57 44.44 -39.71
CA VAL A 146 103.40 43.91 -39.01
C VAL A 146 103.88 42.89 -37.99
N THR A 147 103.31 42.93 -36.78
CA THR A 147 103.59 42.00 -35.70
C THR A 147 102.30 41.39 -35.16
N VAL A 148 102.36 40.13 -34.72
CA VAL A 148 101.28 39.40 -34.06
C VAL A 148 101.86 38.71 -32.83
N GLY A 149 101.29 38.93 -31.65
CA GLY A 149 101.88 38.47 -30.38
C GLY A 149 103.29 39.03 -30.14
N GLY A 150 103.61 40.19 -30.73
CA GLY A 150 104.96 40.78 -30.74
C GLY A 150 105.98 40.11 -31.66
N GLN A 151 105.62 39.05 -32.40
CA GLN A 151 106.48 38.44 -33.41
C GLN A 151 106.25 39.07 -34.80
N PRO A 152 107.31 39.35 -35.59
CA PRO A 152 107.16 39.93 -36.92
C PRO A 152 106.60 38.93 -37.93
N VAL A 153 105.56 39.34 -38.65
CA VAL A 153 104.91 38.52 -39.70
C VAL A 153 105.81 38.47 -40.93
N GLN A 154 106.24 37.28 -41.36
CA GLN A 154 106.99 37.09 -42.61
C GLN A 154 106.07 37.05 -43.84
N ALA A 155 105.24 38.08 -44.01
CA ALA A 155 104.41 38.30 -45.18
C ALA A 155 104.83 39.62 -45.86
N MET A 156 104.98 39.61 -47.19
CA MET A 156 105.08 40.85 -47.95
C MET A 156 103.67 41.45 -48.12
N PRO A 157 103.41 42.67 -47.63
CA PRO A 157 102.11 43.31 -47.82
C PRO A 157 101.86 43.56 -49.31
N VAL A 158 100.63 43.26 -49.75
CA VAL A 158 100.19 43.48 -51.13
C VAL A 158 99.82 44.96 -51.27
N TRP A 159 100.78 45.74 -51.77
CA TRP A 159 100.61 47.17 -52.02
C TRP A 159 99.73 47.44 -53.23
N GLN A 160 98.82 48.39 -53.07
CA GLN A 160 98.00 48.99 -54.14
C GLN A 160 98.23 50.53 -54.15
N ASP A 161 97.66 51.22 -55.15
CA ASP A 161 97.72 52.69 -55.29
C ASP A 161 99.12 53.32 -55.12
N MET A 162 100.12 52.70 -55.77
CA MET A 162 101.55 53.05 -55.72
C MET A 162 102.24 52.98 -54.34
N GLY A 163 101.56 52.49 -53.30
CA GLY A 163 102.04 52.41 -51.91
C GLY A 163 101.08 53.01 -50.87
N ARG A 164 99.89 53.47 -51.27
CA ARG A 164 98.91 54.13 -50.38
C ARG A 164 97.88 53.20 -49.75
N SER A 165 97.78 51.96 -50.21
CA SER A 165 96.85 50.95 -49.73
C SER A 165 97.56 49.60 -49.59
N PHE A 166 97.23 48.83 -48.56
CA PHE A 166 97.86 47.54 -48.26
C PHE A 166 96.84 46.48 -47.85
N GLN A 167 97.16 45.23 -48.18
CA GLN A 167 96.52 44.03 -47.64
C GLN A 167 97.62 43.09 -47.12
N VAL A 168 97.41 42.49 -45.94
CA VAL A 168 98.27 41.46 -45.37
C VAL A 168 97.41 40.38 -44.74
N GLU A 169 97.81 39.12 -44.86
CA GLU A 169 97.17 38.00 -44.19
C GLU A 169 98.05 37.57 -43.01
N ILE A 170 97.43 37.36 -41.86
CA ILE A 170 98.07 37.00 -40.60
C ILE A 170 97.50 35.68 -40.10
N THR A 171 98.37 34.85 -39.52
CA THR A 171 97.95 33.62 -38.83
C THR A 171 97.80 33.91 -37.34
N LEU A 172 96.67 33.53 -36.78
CA LEU A 172 96.36 33.64 -35.35
C LEU A 172 96.75 32.34 -34.63
N ALA A 173 97.07 32.45 -33.34
CA ALA A 173 97.12 31.34 -32.40
C ALA A 173 95.85 31.33 -31.54
N GLU A 174 95.53 30.22 -30.87
CA GLU A 174 94.34 30.11 -30.00
C GLU A 174 94.35 31.17 -28.88
N GLY A 175 93.20 31.78 -28.60
CA GLY A 175 93.06 32.86 -27.63
C GLY A 175 93.45 34.24 -28.19
N GLU A 176 93.98 35.10 -27.31
CA GLU A 176 94.18 36.53 -27.62
C GLU A 176 95.46 36.82 -28.42
N ASN A 177 95.30 37.42 -29.60
CA ASN A 177 96.37 37.86 -30.50
C ASN A 177 96.40 39.38 -30.61
N VAL A 178 97.41 40.02 -30.00
CA VAL A 178 97.65 41.46 -30.18
C VAL A 178 98.41 41.70 -31.49
N VAL A 179 97.83 42.49 -32.40
CA VAL A 179 98.37 42.83 -33.72
C VAL A 179 98.83 44.28 -33.73
N SER A 180 100.02 44.58 -34.27
CA SER A 180 100.54 45.96 -34.36
C SER A 180 101.33 46.23 -35.65
N LEU A 181 101.13 47.41 -36.23
CA LEU A 181 101.58 47.84 -37.56
C LEU A 181 102.34 49.17 -37.49
N VAL A 182 103.50 49.26 -38.17
CA VAL A 182 104.37 50.46 -38.24
C VAL A 182 104.98 50.60 -39.63
N THR A 183 105.07 51.83 -40.16
CA THR A 183 105.77 52.15 -41.42
C THR A 183 106.82 53.25 -41.19
N THR A 184 107.60 53.59 -42.22
CA THR A 184 108.60 54.69 -42.21
C THR A 184 108.76 55.20 -43.63
N ASP A 185 108.67 56.51 -43.87
CA ASP A 185 108.64 57.11 -45.21
C ASP A 185 109.98 57.13 -45.98
N GLY A 186 109.98 57.72 -47.18
CA GLY A 186 111.16 57.85 -48.05
C GLY A 186 112.22 58.88 -47.62
N ALA A 187 111.91 59.79 -46.68
CA ALA A 187 112.86 60.72 -46.05
C ALA A 187 113.45 60.15 -44.73
N GLY A 188 112.76 59.18 -44.12
CA GLY A 188 113.17 58.42 -42.95
C GLY A 188 112.36 58.65 -41.68
N ASN A 189 111.14 59.22 -41.74
CA ASN A 189 110.32 59.43 -40.54
C ASN A 189 109.38 58.23 -40.27
N PRO A 190 109.33 57.69 -39.03
CA PRO A 190 108.47 56.55 -38.69
C PRO A 190 107.04 56.96 -38.34
N SER A 191 106.07 56.10 -38.64
CA SER A 191 104.68 56.28 -38.18
C SER A 191 104.52 56.03 -36.68
N GLU A 192 103.42 56.50 -36.10
CA GLU A 192 102.89 55.88 -34.87
C GLU A 192 102.44 54.43 -35.14
N ALA A 193 102.33 53.63 -34.07
CA ALA A 193 101.95 52.23 -34.16
C ALA A 193 100.43 52.06 -34.04
N VAL A 194 99.81 51.41 -35.03
CA VAL A 194 98.37 51.12 -35.06
C VAL A 194 98.14 49.63 -34.83
N GLY A 195 97.10 49.25 -34.07
CA GLY A 195 96.90 47.85 -33.69
C GLY A 195 95.49 47.51 -33.20
N PHE A 196 95.23 46.21 -33.07
CA PHE A 196 93.96 45.63 -32.63
C PHE A 196 94.19 44.26 -31.98
N THR A 197 93.19 43.75 -31.26
CA THR A 197 93.17 42.39 -30.71
C THR A 197 92.28 41.47 -31.55
N ALA A 198 92.75 40.26 -31.88
CA ALA A 198 91.94 39.19 -32.44
C ALA A 198 91.92 37.98 -31.49
N ILE A 199 90.73 37.50 -31.15
CA ILE A 199 90.54 36.25 -30.41
C ILE A 199 90.23 35.15 -31.43
N LEU A 200 91.04 34.10 -31.43
CA LEU A 200 90.71 32.83 -32.10
C LEU A 200 90.09 31.89 -31.06
N ASP A 201 88.91 31.39 -31.35
CA ASP A 201 88.23 30.35 -30.56
C ASP A 201 87.57 29.36 -31.52
N GLN A 202 87.98 28.10 -31.47
CA GLN A 202 87.49 27.03 -32.35
C GLN A 202 86.58 26.01 -31.63
N GLN A 203 86.09 26.31 -30.43
CA GLN A 203 85.32 25.35 -29.61
C GLN A 203 83.80 25.58 -29.68
N ALA A 204 83.06 24.59 -30.16
CA ALA A 204 81.59 24.66 -30.18
C ALA A 204 80.97 24.41 -28.78
N PRO A 205 79.99 25.21 -28.35
CA PRO A 205 79.28 24.97 -27.09
C PRO A 205 78.43 23.69 -27.15
N GLU A 206 78.43 22.92 -26.07
CA GLU A 206 77.56 21.75 -25.90
C GLU A 206 76.14 22.20 -25.56
N LEU A 207 75.14 21.68 -26.27
CA LEU A 207 73.71 21.90 -25.98
C LEU A 207 73.05 20.54 -25.67
N ALA A 208 72.28 20.48 -24.59
CA ALA A 208 71.55 19.27 -24.19
C ALA A 208 70.09 19.58 -23.80
N LEU A 209 69.12 18.90 -24.42
CA LEU A 209 67.69 19.08 -24.16
C LEU A 209 67.21 18.25 -22.97
N THR A 210 66.63 18.91 -21.98
CA THR A 210 66.07 18.27 -20.77
C THR A 210 64.57 17.98 -20.92
N ALA A 211 63.85 18.80 -21.67
CA ALA A 211 62.44 18.60 -22.02
C ALA A 211 62.15 19.06 -23.47
N PRO A 212 61.19 18.44 -24.18
CA PRO A 212 60.36 17.31 -23.77
C PRO A 212 61.12 15.96 -23.80
N VAL A 213 60.50 14.94 -23.20
CA VAL A 213 60.93 13.55 -23.37
C VAL A 213 60.83 13.14 -24.84
N ALA A 214 61.80 12.37 -25.32
CA ALA A 214 61.83 11.92 -26.71
C ALA A 214 60.65 10.98 -27.00
N GLY A 215 59.95 11.19 -28.12
CA GLY A 215 58.77 10.41 -28.49
C GLY A 215 57.48 10.81 -27.78
N LEU A 216 57.40 12.02 -27.20
CA LEU A 216 56.17 12.56 -26.63
C LEU A 216 55.04 12.62 -27.68
N GLU A 217 53.87 12.07 -27.36
CA GLU A 217 52.63 12.29 -28.10
C GLU A 217 51.75 13.34 -27.39
N THR A 218 51.15 14.26 -28.14
CA THR A 218 50.30 15.33 -27.58
C THR A 218 49.28 15.86 -28.60
N ALA A 219 48.19 16.48 -28.16
CA ALA A 219 47.30 17.26 -29.04
C ALA A 219 47.62 18.77 -29.05
N ALA A 220 48.47 19.22 -28.12
CA ALA A 220 48.78 20.64 -27.90
C ALA A 220 49.44 21.30 -29.11
N GLU A 221 49.12 22.58 -29.34
CA GLU A 221 49.66 23.36 -30.46
C GLU A 221 51.12 23.82 -30.23
N THR A 222 51.57 23.79 -28.98
CA THR A 222 52.94 24.10 -28.56
C THR A 222 53.42 23.08 -27.53
N VAL A 223 54.74 22.96 -27.39
CA VAL A 223 55.40 22.20 -26.32
C VAL A 223 56.43 23.08 -25.62
N ALA A 224 56.63 22.87 -24.32
CA ALA A 224 57.73 23.48 -23.59
C ALA A 224 59.03 22.74 -23.92
N LEU A 225 59.95 23.43 -24.59
CA LEU A 225 61.32 23.00 -24.79
C LEU A 225 62.17 23.59 -23.66
N ALA A 226 63.04 22.77 -23.06
CA ALA A 226 64.03 23.22 -22.11
C ALA A 226 65.35 22.46 -22.32
N GLY A 227 66.45 23.13 -22.01
CA GLY A 227 67.79 22.55 -22.14
C GLY A 227 68.85 23.38 -21.42
N ARG A 228 70.10 22.97 -21.59
CA ARG A 228 71.28 23.69 -21.08
C ARG A 228 72.31 23.88 -22.19
N VAL A 229 73.05 24.99 -22.13
CA VAL A 229 74.21 25.29 -22.97
C VAL A 229 75.45 25.41 -22.08
N THR A 230 76.54 24.76 -22.46
CA THR A 230 77.80 24.81 -21.71
C THR A 230 79.04 24.73 -22.59
N LEU A 231 80.09 25.46 -22.24
CA LEU A 231 81.44 25.34 -22.81
C LEU A 231 82.40 24.84 -21.72
N ASP A 232 83.19 23.80 -22.01
CA ASP A 232 84.02 23.05 -21.03
C ASP A 232 83.28 22.69 -19.71
N GLY A 233 81.96 22.47 -19.81
CA GLY A 233 81.06 22.15 -18.68
C GLY A 233 80.65 23.33 -17.77
N GLN A 234 81.10 24.56 -18.06
CA GLN A 234 80.60 25.79 -17.43
C GLN A 234 79.43 26.38 -18.22
N PRO A 235 78.51 27.16 -17.60
CA PRO A 235 77.50 27.92 -18.33
C PRO A 235 78.13 28.77 -19.43
N GLU A 236 77.63 28.65 -20.66
CA GLU A 236 78.00 29.54 -21.75
C GLU A 236 76.88 30.56 -21.95
N LEU A 237 77.18 31.83 -21.70
CA LEU A 237 76.19 32.91 -21.54
C LEU A 237 76.10 33.82 -22.77
N ASP A 238 77.18 33.93 -23.55
CA ASP A 238 77.22 34.75 -24.77
C ASP A 238 76.75 33.97 -26.01
N ALA A 239 76.49 32.66 -25.87
CA ALA A 239 75.91 31.83 -26.93
C ALA A 239 74.40 32.05 -27.13
N VAL A 240 73.98 32.14 -28.39
CA VAL A 240 72.59 32.34 -28.80
C VAL A 240 71.97 31.02 -29.24
N VAL A 241 70.81 30.65 -28.67
CA VAL A 241 70.08 29.45 -29.04
C VAL A 241 69.02 29.74 -30.12
N ASP A 242 69.13 29.01 -31.23
CA ASP A 242 68.21 29.04 -32.38
C ASP A 242 67.51 27.67 -32.49
N VAL A 243 66.18 27.65 -32.34
CA VAL A 243 65.34 26.45 -32.37
C VAL A 243 64.56 26.38 -33.69
N ARG A 244 64.55 25.20 -34.31
CA ARG A 244 63.82 24.89 -35.54
C ARG A 244 62.92 23.69 -35.30
N VAL A 245 61.65 23.80 -35.68
CA VAL A 245 60.74 22.65 -35.79
C VAL A 245 60.56 22.34 -37.27
N ALA A 246 60.54 21.05 -37.63
CA ALA A 246 60.18 20.57 -38.96
C ALA A 246 59.16 19.43 -38.86
N ASP A 247 58.16 19.40 -39.75
CA ASP A 247 57.33 18.21 -39.96
C ASP A 247 57.89 17.30 -41.07
N GLU A 248 57.35 16.08 -41.18
CA GLU A 248 57.70 15.11 -42.24
C GLU A 248 57.47 15.63 -43.67
N ARG A 249 56.70 16.72 -43.82
CA ARG A 249 56.37 17.37 -45.11
C ARG A 249 57.28 18.57 -45.40
N GLY A 250 58.26 18.84 -44.53
CA GLY A 250 59.24 19.92 -44.67
C GLY A 250 58.73 21.31 -44.28
N ARG A 251 57.51 21.45 -43.74
CA ARG A 251 57.06 22.72 -43.13
C ARG A 251 57.89 22.99 -41.90
N GLN A 252 58.22 24.26 -41.66
CA GLN A 252 59.16 24.64 -40.61
C GLN A 252 58.73 25.90 -39.88
N GLU A 253 58.91 25.89 -38.56
CA GLU A 253 58.86 27.08 -37.70
C GLU A 253 60.22 27.30 -37.04
N ARG A 254 60.47 28.53 -36.56
CA ARG A 254 61.66 28.86 -35.76
C ARG A 254 61.33 29.74 -34.56
N VAL A 255 61.97 29.44 -33.43
CA VAL A 255 62.12 30.37 -32.31
C VAL A 255 63.60 30.75 -32.26
N ARG A 256 63.89 32.05 -32.24
CA ARG A 256 65.26 32.59 -32.37
C ARG A 256 65.64 33.46 -31.19
N ASN A 257 66.94 33.74 -31.08
CA ASN A 257 67.51 34.68 -30.10
C ASN A 257 67.15 34.30 -28.65
N ILE A 258 67.09 33.00 -28.35
CA ILE A 258 66.90 32.51 -26.98
C ILE A 258 68.26 32.59 -26.29
N LEU A 259 68.35 33.38 -25.21
CA LEU A 259 69.56 33.48 -24.40
C LEU A 259 69.48 32.51 -23.21
N PRO A 260 70.59 31.84 -22.83
CA PRO A 260 70.70 31.13 -21.57
C PRO A 260 70.59 32.07 -20.35
N ASP A 261 70.21 31.51 -19.20
CA ASP A 261 70.28 32.17 -17.89
C ASP A 261 71.65 31.98 -17.22
N GLU A 262 71.82 32.52 -16.01
CA GLU A 262 73.09 32.48 -15.25
C GLU A 262 73.59 31.05 -14.94
N ASP A 263 72.72 30.04 -14.97
CA ASP A 263 73.07 28.61 -14.82
C ASP A 263 73.32 27.92 -16.18
N GLY A 264 73.19 28.65 -17.29
CA GLY A 264 73.29 28.15 -18.67
C GLY A 264 72.01 27.46 -19.16
N GLN A 265 70.88 27.59 -18.46
CA GLN A 265 69.63 26.95 -18.83
C GLN A 265 68.83 27.84 -19.79
N PHE A 266 68.04 27.22 -20.67
CA PHE A 266 67.08 27.95 -21.51
C PHE A 266 65.72 27.26 -21.53
N SER A 267 64.68 28.04 -21.78
CA SER A 267 63.32 27.51 -22.02
C SER A 267 62.59 28.30 -23.11
N ALA A 268 61.75 27.62 -23.88
CA ALA A 268 60.94 28.22 -24.93
C ALA A 268 59.62 27.45 -25.11
N ALA A 269 58.54 28.16 -25.44
CA ALA A 269 57.32 27.55 -25.95
C ALA A 269 57.44 27.44 -27.48
N VAL A 270 57.37 26.21 -28.01
CA VAL A 270 57.73 25.91 -29.40
C VAL A 270 56.52 25.31 -30.13
N PRO A 271 56.11 25.84 -31.31
CA PRO A 271 54.91 25.39 -32.02
C PRO A 271 55.07 24.01 -32.69
N LEU A 272 53.97 23.27 -32.81
CA LEU A 272 53.91 21.92 -33.36
C LEU A 272 52.90 21.80 -34.51
N PHE A 273 53.36 21.25 -35.63
CA PHE A 273 52.53 20.81 -36.75
C PHE A 273 51.85 19.48 -36.41
N VAL A 274 50.61 19.26 -36.88
CA VAL A 274 49.97 17.93 -36.81
C VAL A 274 50.79 16.91 -37.63
N GLY A 275 51.09 15.77 -37.00
CA GLY A 275 52.05 14.76 -37.47
C GLY A 275 53.29 14.67 -36.55
N THR A 276 54.31 13.93 -36.97
CA THR A 276 55.60 13.89 -36.27
C THR A 276 56.39 15.16 -36.54
N ASN A 277 56.86 15.80 -35.46
CA ASN A 277 57.73 16.97 -35.48
C ASN A 277 59.13 16.56 -35.05
N THR A 278 60.14 17.06 -35.76
CA THR A 278 61.54 17.05 -35.31
C THR A 278 61.89 18.46 -34.84
N ILE A 279 62.27 18.59 -33.58
CA ILE A 279 62.73 19.84 -32.96
C ILE A 279 64.25 19.77 -32.88
N THR A 280 64.95 20.65 -33.59
CA THR A 280 66.40 20.80 -33.50
C THR A 280 66.71 22.13 -32.81
N ALA A 281 67.46 22.09 -31.72
CA ALA A 281 67.97 23.28 -31.02
C ALA A 281 69.47 23.38 -31.23
N CYS A 282 70.00 24.57 -31.49
CA CYS A 282 71.44 24.79 -31.63
C CYS A 282 71.87 26.07 -30.90
N ALA A 283 72.98 26.00 -30.17
CA ALA A 283 73.69 27.15 -29.64
C ALA A 283 74.79 27.59 -30.62
N GLU A 284 75.00 28.89 -30.75
CA GLU A 284 76.02 29.52 -31.59
C GLU A 284 76.73 30.60 -30.76
N ASP A 285 78.05 30.52 -30.60
CA ASP A 285 78.83 31.42 -29.74
C ASP A 285 79.21 32.76 -30.41
N ALA A 286 79.96 33.61 -29.69
CA ALA A 286 80.42 34.91 -30.18
C ALA A 286 81.55 34.85 -31.25
N ALA A 287 82.17 33.69 -31.46
CA ALA A 287 83.17 33.45 -32.51
C ALA A 287 82.58 32.79 -33.77
N GLY A 288 81.41 32.15 -33.65
CA GLY A 288 80.66 31.46 -34.69
C GLY A 288 80.61 29.93 -34.55
N ASN A 289 81.18 29.34 -33.49
CA ASN A 289 81.14 27.88 -33.30
C ASN A 289 79.76 27.44 -32.79
N ARG A 290 79.35 26.22 -33.17
CA ARG A 290 77.92 25.85 -33.16
C ARG A 290 77.64 24.39 -32.80
N GLY A 291 76.99 24.15 -31.67
CA GLY A 291 76.52 22.83 -31.23
C GLY A 291 75.01 22.66 -31.32
N CYS A 292 74.50 21.41 -31.39
CA CYS A 292 73.07 21.11 -31.58
C CYS A 292 72.63 19.81 -30.88
N ASP A 293 71.35 19.74 -30.50
CA ASP A 293 70.62 18.54 -30.05
C ASP A 293 69.22 18.47 -30.71
N GLU A 294 68.59 17.30 -30.74
CA GLU A 294 67.28 17.09 -31.36
C GLU A 294 66.32 16.19 -30.57
N ARG A 295 65.01 16.45 -30.73
CA ARG A 295 63.91 15.69 -30.13
C ARG A 295 62.75 15.50 -31.11
N THR A 296 62.14 14.31 -31.09
CA THR A 296 60.92 14.01 -31.83
C THR A 296 59.68 14.11 -30.93
N VAL A 297 58.63 14.78 -31.43
CA VAL A 297 57.33 14.98 -30.76
C VAL A 297 56.21 14.79 -31.76
N THR A 298 55.30 13.85 -31.52
CA THR A 298 54.14 13.61 -32.40
C THR A 298 52.95 14.42 -31.91
N ARG A 299 52.48 15.37 -32.73
CA ARG A 299 51.22 16.07 -32.47
C ARG A 299 50.07 15.34 -33.18
N VAL A 300 49.18 14.72 -32.42
CA VAL A 300 47.95 14.14 -32.97
C VAL A 300 46.92 15.24 -33.27
N GLU A 301 46.02 14.97 -34.22
CA GLU A 301 44.87 15.84 -34.46
C GLU A 301 43.93 15.81 -33.24
N ALA A 302 43.36 16.96 -32.87
CA ALA A 302 42.57 17.12 -31.65
C ALA A 302 41.13 16.56 -31.81
N VAL A 303 41.04 15.27 -32.10
CA VAL A 303 39.81 14.48 -32.14
C VAL A 303 39.68 13.76 -30.79
N PRO A 304 38.72 14.13 -29.92
CA PRO A 304 38.44 13.37 -28.71
C PRO A 304 37.87 11.99 -29.06
N CYS A 305 38.10 11.02 -28.18
CA CYS A 305 37.35 9.77 -28.17
C CYS A 305 37.07 9.37 -26.73
N VAL A 306 35.98 8.65 -26.51
CA VAL A 306 35.55 8.12 -25.22
C VAL A 306 34.84 6.79 -25.44
N ALA A 307 35.03 5.84 -24.52
CA ALA A 307 34.30 4.59 -24.47
C ALA A 307 34.04 4.23 -23.00
N ILE A 308 32.82 3.78 -22.68
CA ILE A 308 32.47 3.29 -21.35
C ILE A 308 32.80 1.78 -21.30
N GLU A 309 33.59 1.37 -20.32
CA GLU A 309 33.98 -0.03 -20.08
C GLU A 309 33.17 -0.65 -18.92
N ALA A 310 32.76 0.18 -17.95
CA ALA A 310 31.84 -0.18 -16.88
C ALA A 310 30.88 1.00 -16.58
N PRO A 311 29.59 0.76 -16.26
CA PRO A 311 28.93 -0.54 -16.20
C PRO A 311 28.70 -1.17 -17.58
N ALA A 312 28.53 -2.49 -17.59
CA ALA A 312 27.98 -3.20 -18.75
C ALA A 312 26.54 -2.73 -19.03
N ALA A 313 26.12 -2.77 -20.30
CA ALA A 313 24.79 -2.36 -20.71
C ALA A 313 23.69 -3.20 -20.03
N ASP A 314 22.59 -2.52 -19.69
CA ASP A 314 21.40 -3.06 -19.01
C ASP A 314 21.69 -3.80 -17.69
N VAL A 315 22.78 -3.45 -16.99
CA VAL A 315 22.99 -3.91 -15.61
C VAL A 315 21.92 -3.33 -14.69
N VAL A 316 21.42 -4.14 -13.76
CA VAL A 316 20.47 -3.72 -12.73
C VAL A 316 21.23 -3.44 -11.42
N THR A 317 20.87 -2.38 -10.71
CA THR A 317 21.49 -2.02 -9.43
C THR A 317 20.45 -1.58 -8.39
N GLY A 318 20.67 -2.02 -7.15
CA GLY A 318 19.96 -1.54 -5.94
C GLY A 318 20.53 -0.26 -5.33
N GLN A 319 21.56 0.32 -5.93
CA GLN A 319 22.23 1.52 -5.41
C GLN A 319 21.79 2.78 -6.17
N PRO A 320 21.45 3.89 -5.49
CA PRO A 320 21.09 5.18 -6.11
C PRO A 320 22.26 5.89 -6.79
N ARG A 321 23.43 5.23 -6.88
CA ARG A 321 24.67 5.73 -7.45
C ARG A 321 25.41 4.57 -8.13
N ILE A 322 26.08 4.85 -9.24
CA ILE A 322 26.89 3.87 -9.95
C ILE A 322 28.22 4.45 -10.40
N ALA A 323 29.28 3.65 -10.28
CA ALA A 323 30.59 3.97 -10.84
C ALA A 323 30.59 3.77 -12.36
N VAL A 324 31.09 4.75 -13.09
CA VAL A 324 31.27 4.73 -14.55
C VAL A 324 32.75 4.85 -14.84
N GLU A 325 33.32 3.86 -15.51
CA GLU A 325 34.73 3.77 -15.85
C GLU A 325 34.91 3.57 -17.36
N GLY A 326 36.02 4.06 -17.92
CA GLY A 326 36.34 3.82 -19.32
C GLY A 326 37.61 4.50 -19.82
N THR A 327 37.80 4.49 -21.13
CA THR A 327 39.00 5.00 -21.82
C THR A 327 38.76 6.29 -22.60
N VAL A 328 39.80 7.10 -22.76
CA VAL A 328 39.81 8.34 -23.55
C VAL A 328 41.10 8.51 -24.37
N CYS A 329 40.98 9.17 -25.53
CA CYS A 329 42.13 9.51 -26.37
C CYS A 329 43.00 10.63 -25.75
N PRO A 330 44.32 10.70 -26.06
CA PRO A 330 45.23 11.74 -25.53
C PRO A 330 44.85 13.20 -25.82
N ALA A 331 43.90 13.45 -26.72
CA ALA A 331 43.38 14.79 -27.02
C ALA A 331 42.31 15.29 -26.02
N VAL A 332 41.79 14.43 -25.14
CA VAL A 332 40.72 14.76 -24.19
C VAL A 332 41.28 15.54 -23.00
N THR A 333 40.69 16.70 -22.71
CA THR A 333 41.04 17.56 -21.57
C THR A 333 40.02 17.51 -20.43
N ALA A 334 38.79 17.09 -20.69
CA ALA A 334 37.75 16.90 -19.68
C ALA A 334 36.74 15.82 -20.12
N VAL A 335 36.13 15.14 -19.14
CA VAL A 335 34.97 14.26 -19.36
C VAL A 335 33.87 14.64 -18.37
N LEU A 336 32.64 14.80 -18.88
CA LEU A 336 31.42 14.96 -18.09
C LEU A 336 30.56 13.71 -18.26
N VAL A 337 30.05 13.14 -17.16
CA VAL A 337 29.16 11.98 -17.19
C VAL A 337 27.83 12.32 -16.52
N ARG A 338 26.71 11.95 -17.14
CA ARG A 338 25.36 12.11 -16.53
C ARG A 338 24.47 10.91 -16.80
N ALA A 339 23.44 10.74 -15.98
CA ALA A 339 22.34 9.82 -16.22
C ALA A 339 21.12 10.62 -16.74
N ASN A 340 20.59 10.26 -17.92
CA ASN A 340 19.50 10.97 -18.61
C ASN A 340 19.76 12.49 -18.67
N ASP A 341 18.84 13.32 -18.19
CA ASP A 341 18.95 14.78 -18.09
C ASP A 341 19.43 15.26 -16.71
N GLY A 342 20.00 14.35 -15.91
CA GLY A 342 20.58 14.66 -14.59
C GLY A 342 21.81 15.57 -14.68
N GLN A 343 22.20 16.12 -13.52
CA GLN A 343 23.35 17.04 -13.43
C GLN A 343 24.66 16.36 -13.86
N PRO A 344 25.45 16.95 -14.78
CA PRO A 344 26.73 16.40 -15.19
C PRO A 344 27.77 16.37 -14.06
N VAL A 345 28.33 15.19 -13.82
CA VAL A 345 29.45 14.96 -12.91
C VAL A 345 30.75 15.03 -13.69
N ALA A 346 31.74 15.80 -13.21
CA ALA A 346 33.08 15.79 -13.78
C ALA A 346 33.82 14.50 -13.41
N ALA A 347 34.31 13.77 -14.40
CA ALA A 347 35.10 12.57 -14.16
C ALA A 347 36.56 12.91 -13.83
N VAL A 348 37.20 12.08 -13.01
CA VAL A 348 38.65 12.10 -12.83
C VAL A 348 39.27 11.46 -14.07
N VAL A 349 40.09 12.21 -14.82
CA VAL A 349 40.79 11.72 -16.01
C VAL A 349 42.27 11.54 -15.70
N ALA A 350 42.78 10.31 -15.87
CA ALA A 350 44.18 9.97 -15.61
C ALA A 350 44.64 8.79 -16.49
N GLY A 351 45.85 8.87 -17.03
CA GLY A 351 46.50 7.75 -17.72
C GLY A 351 45.74 7.17 -18.92
N GLY A 352 44.95 7.99 -19.64
CA GLY A 352 44.10 7.53 -20.76
C GLY A 352 42.78 6.89 -20.32
N ARG A 353 42.42 6.95 -19.04
CA ARG A 353 41.14 6.47 -18.50
C ARG A 353 40.38 7.58 -17.77
N PHE A 354 39.09 7.38 -17.57
CA PHE A 354 38.24 8.23 -16.74
C PHE A 354 37.43 7.41 -15.74
N THR A 355 37.11 8.00 -14.59
CA THR A 355 36.22 7.44 -13.57
C THR A 355 35.29 8.50 -13.01
N ALA A 356 33.99 8.22 -12.90
CA ALA A 356 32.98 9.09 -12.29
C ALA A 356 32.00 8.27 -11.44
N GLU A 357 31.39 8.89 -10.43
CA GLU A 357 30.27 8.32 -9.68
C GLU A 357 29.00 9.12 -9.99
N VAL A 358 28.00 8.49 -10.58
CA VAL A 358 26.81 9.15 -11.14
C VAL A 358 25.57 8.75 -10.34
N GLY A 359 24.77 9.73 -9.92
CA GLY A 359 23.50 9.50 -9.24
C GLY A 359 22.38 9.10 -10.19
N LEU A 360 21.52 8.17 -9.74
CA LEU A 360 20.35 7.67 -10.45
C LEU A 360 19.11 8.23 -9.73
N PRO A 361 18.48 9.32 -10.24
CA PRO A 361 17.57 10.16 -9.44
C PRO A 361 16.16 9.59 -9.23
N ALA A 362 15.75 8.60 -10.01
CA ALA A 362 14.45 7.94 -9.93
C ALA A 362 14.61 6.45 -10.28
N VAL A 363 13.60 5.64 -9.99
CA VAL A 363 13.58 4.22 -10.37
C VAL A 363 13.42 4.06 -11.89
N GLY A 364 13.91 2.96 -12.46
CA GLY A 364 13.79 2.59 -13.87
C GLY A 364 15.06 2.77 -14.71
N GLN A 365 14.92 2.72 -16.04
CA GLN A 365 16.04 2.71 -16.99
C GLN A 365 16.67 4.11 -17.16
N HIS A 366 18.00 4.15 -17.09
CA HIS A 366 18.83 5.33 -17.22
C HIS A 366 19.87 5.15 -18.33
N THR A 367 19.91 6.08 -19.27
CA THR A 367 21.02 6.21 -20.23
C THR A 367 22.15 6.99 -19.56
N LEU A 368 23.26 6.32 -19.29
CA LEU A 368 24.51 6.96 -18.89
C LEU A 368 25.19 7.51 -20.14
N LEU A 369 25.43 8.82 -20.17
CA LEU A 369 26.14 9.51 -21.24
C LEU A 369 27.45 10.07 -20.70
N ALA A 370 28.57 9.62 -21.25
CA ALA A 370 29.89 10.23 -21.08
C ALA A 370 30.19 11.13 -22.29
N VAL A 371 30.45 12.41 -22.05
CA VAL A 371 30.87 13.39 -23.06
C VAL A 371 32.31 13.79 -22.78
N ALA A 372 33.22 13.47 -23.71
CA ALA A 372 34.61 13.89 -23.65
C ALA A 372 34.84 15.13 -24.54
N SER A 373 35.57 16.10 -24.01
CA SER A 373 35.91 17.36 -24.70
C SER A 373 37.42 17.47 -24.91
N ALA A 374 37.82 18.00 -26.06
CA ALA A 374 39.21 18.33 -26.38
C ALA A 374 39.49 19.84 -26.27
N ALA A 375 40.77 20.24 -26.24
CA ALA A 375 41.21 21.62 -26.06
C ALA A 375 40.70 22.61 -27.14
N ASN A 376 40.35 22.11 -28.33
CA ASN A 376 39.77 22.87 -29.45
C ASN A 376 38.23 23.02 -29.36
N GLY A 377 37.59 22.48 -28.31
CA GLY A 377 36.13 22.46 -28.17
C GLY A 377 35.41 21.37 -28.95
N ALA A 378 36.12 20.47 -29.63
CA ALA A 378 35.51 19.26 -30.20
C ALA A 378 35.05 18.31 -29.08
N THR A 379 34.00 17.53 -29.34
CA THR A 379 33.43 16.56 -28.39
C THR A 379 33.25 15.17 -29.00
N ALA A 380 33.24 14.16 -28.13
CA ALA A 380 32.84 12.79 -28.44
C ALA A 380 31.91 12.25 -27.35
N GLU A 381 30.98 11.37 -27.71
CA GLU A 381 29.99 10.77 -26.80
C GLU A 381 30.10 9.24 -26.76
N ALA A 382 29.96 8.66 -25.57
CA ALA A 382 29.70 7.24 -25.36
C ALA A 382 28.47 7.07 -24.47
N ARG A 383 27.65 6.05 -24.76
CA ARG A 383 26.39 5.78 -24.07
C ARG A 383 26.32 4.32 -23.62
N THR A 384 25.82 4.07 -22.42
CA THR A 384 25.42 2.75 -21.92
C THR A 384 24.12 2.88 -21.12
N THR A 385 23.46 1.78 -20.83
CA THR A 385 22.21 1.72 -20.06
C THR A 385 22.43 1.05 -18.70
N VAL A 386 21.71 1.53 -17.69
CA VAL A 386 21.61 0.94 -16.35
C VAL A 386 20.15 0.99 -15.91
N ILE A 387 19.70 0.02 -15.12
CA ILE A 387 18.38 0.02 -14.48
C ILE A 387 18.60 0.22 -12.98
N TYR A 388 18.02 1.27 -12.41
CA TYR A 388 17.98 1.47 -10.96
C TYR A 388 16.65 0.94 -10.43
N ASP A 389 16.72 -0.02 -9.52
CA ASP A 389 15.59 -0.72 -8.91
C ASP A 389 15.85 -0.76 -7.41
N ASN A 390 15.01 -0.09 -6.61
CA ASN A 390 15.08 -0.10 -5.15
C ASN A 390 13.82 -0.72 -4.52
N THR A 391 13.03 -1.42 -5.32
CA THR A 391 11.67 -1.87 -5.03
C THR A 391 11.66 -3.40 -4.96
N PRO A 392 11.44 -4.03 -3.79
CA PRO A 392 11.33 -5.49 -3.72
C PRO A 392 10.22 -6.04 -4.65
N PRO A 393 10.40 -7.23 -5.24
CA PRO A 393 9.43 -7.79 -6.17
C PRO A 393 8.10 -8.08 -5.47
N THR A 394 6.98 -7.92 -6.18
CA THR A 394 5.67 -8.37 -5.69
C THR A 394 5.61 -9.89 -5.78
N VAL A 395 5.18 -10.56 -4.71
CA VAL A 395 4.90 -11.99 -4.68
C VAL A 395 3.62 -12.27 -3.90
N GLU A 396 2.79 -13.17 -4.43
CA GLU A 396 1.47 -13.54 -3.94
C GLU A 396 1.31 -15.07 -4.08
N ILE A 397 0.71 -15.72 -3.09
CA ILE A 397 0.24 -17.11 -3.19
C ILE A 397 -1.27 -17.06 -3.41
N THR A 398 -1.74 -17.58 -4.54
CA THR A 398 -3.17 -17.59 -4.91
C THR A 398 -3.85 -18.93 -4.66
N SER A 399 -3.07 -20.00 -4.46
CA SER A 399 -3.58 -21.29 -3.98
C SER A 399 -2.43 -22.11 -3.34
N PRO A 400 -2.64 -22.82 -2.23
CA PRO A 400 -3.83 -22.79 -1.38
C PRO A 400 -4.03 -21.42 -0.72
N ALA A 401 -5.27 -21.12 -0.33
CA ALA A 401 -5.60 -19.90 0.40
C ALA A 401 -5.16 -19.98 1.87
N GLN A 402 -5.12 -18.83 2.56
CA GLN A 402 -4.90 -18.76 4.00
C GLN A 402 -5.96 -19.60 4.75
N ARG A 403 -5.53 -20.41 5.72
CA ARG A 403 -6.35 -21.39 6.48
C ARG A 403 -7.05 -22.46 5.64
N ASN A 404 -6.65 -22.64 4.38
CA ASN A 404 -7.21 -23.72 3.56
C ASN A 404 -6.75 -25.10 4.06
N CYS A 405 -7.68 -26.05 4.09
CA CYS A 405 -7.41 -27.45 4.41
C CYS A 405 -6.85 -28.21 3.19
N VAL A 406 -5.80 -29.02 3.37
CA VAL A 406 -5.15 -29.74 2.27
C VAL A 406 -5.02 -31.24 2.55
N GLY A 407 -5.80 -32.04 1.81
CA GLY A 407 -5.92 -33.51 1.97
C GLY A 407 -4.77 -34.35 1.44
N SER A 408 -3.58 -33.77 1.28
CA SER A 408 -2.42 -34.39 0.65
C SER A 408 -1.13 -33.79 1.21
N THR A 409 -0.18 -34.64 1.61
CA THR A 409 1.16 -34.22 2.04
C THR A 409 2.03 -33.70 0.89
N GLN A 410 1.53 -33.67 -0.35
CA GLN A 410 2.13 -32.94 -1.47
C GLN A 410 1.09 -31.98 -2.06
N VAL A 411 1.41 -30.68 -2.09
CA VAL A 411 0.51 -29.61 -2.50
C VAL A 411 1.13 -28.82 -3.66
N GLU A 412 0.32 -28.51 -4.68
CA GLU A 412 0.72 -27.67 -5.80
C GLU A 412 0.38 -26.20 -5.53
N VAL A 413 1.38 -25.46 -5.03
CA VAL A 413 1.26 -24.05 -4.67
C VAL A 413 1.32 -23.20 -5.92
N ARG A 414 0.29 -22.39 -6.14
CA ARG A 414 0.12 -21.48 -7.25
C ARG A 414 0.16 -20.04 -6.77
N GLY A 415 0.65 -19.14 -7.60
CA GLY A 415 0.75 -17.74 -7.24
C GLY A 415 1.24 -16.85 -8.38
N ARG A 416 1.59 -15.62 -8.02
CA ARG A 416 2.18 -14.63 -8.93
C ARG A 416 3.45 -14.05 -8.32
N ALA A 417 4.45 -13.82 -9.15
CA ALA A 417 5.68 -13.14 -8.78
C ALA A 417 6.10 -12.23 -9.95
N PHE A 418 6.10 -10.92 -9.73
CA PHE A 418 6.45 -9.95 -10.76
C PHE A 418 7.18 -8.75 -10.16
N ASP A 419 7.89 -8.05 -11.04
CA ASP A 419 8.59 -6.82 -10.75
C ASP A 419 8.32 -5.87 -11.93
N ASN A 420 8.15 -4.59 -11.67
CA ASN A 420 7.84 -3.59 -12.69
C ASN A 420 9.08 -2.79 -13.11
N ASP A 421 10.10 -2.76 -12.26
CA ASP A 421 11.29 -1.90 -12.39
C ASP A 421 12.49 -2.72 -12.85
N SER A 422 12.57 -3.99 -12.44
CA SER A 422 13.41 -5.00 -13.07
C SER A 422 12.62 -6.28 -13.40
N ARG A 423 13.20 -7.46 -13.14
CA ARG A 423 12.54 -8.76 -13.34
C ARG A 423 12.83 -9.65 -12.14
N VAL A 424 11.90 -10.54 -11.80
CA VAL A 424 12.17 -11.68 -10.91
C VAL A 424 13.23 -12.57 -11.58
N VAL A 425 14.28 -12.94 -10.83
CA VAL A 425 15.38 -13.81 -11.30
C VAL A 425 15.51 -15.11 -10.50
N ALA A 426 14.88 -15.19 -9.33
CA ALA A 426 14.73 -16.42 -8.58
C ALA A 426 13.43 -16.39 -7.77
N LEU A 427 12.75 -17.53 -7.70
CA LEU A 427 11.56 -17.74 -6.87
C LEU A 427 11.66 -19.13 -6.24
N THR A 428 11.36 -19.21 -4.95
CA THR A 428 11.30 -20.50 -4.22
C THR A 428 10.06 -20.57 -3.34
N VAL A 429 9.44 -21.74 -3.24
CA VAL A 429 8.34 -22.06 -2.31
C VAL A 429 8.81 -23.17 -1.39
N ASN A 430 8.83 -22.95 -0.06
CA ASN A 430 9.42 -23.84 0.94
C ASN A 430 10.84 -24.35 0.56
N GLY A 431 11.62 -23.52 -0.13
CA GLY A 431 12.97 -23.84 -0.61
C GLY A 431 13.04 -24.59 -1.94
N VAL A 432 11.92 -25.10 -2.47
CA VAL A 432 11.82 -25.68 -3.82
C VAL A 432 11.79 -24.53 -4.85
N ALA A 433 12.62 -24.60 -5.88
CA ALA A 433 12.65 -23.57 -6.92
C ALA A 433 11.45 -23.67 -7.88
N ALA A 434 10.93 -22.52 -8.32
CA ALA A 434 10.02 -22.46 -9.46
C ALA A 434 10.83 -22.50 -10.76
N GLU A 435 10.76 -23.60 -11.50
CA GLU A 435 11.50 -23.76 -12.77
C GLU A 435 10.86 -22.96 -13.91
N ASP A 436 9.52 -22.92 -13.98
CA ASP A 436 8.75 -22.10 -14.94
C ASP A 436 7.92 -21.04 -14.21
N PHE A 437 8.08 -19.77 -14.59
CA PHE A 437 7.23 -18.65 -14.14
C PHE A 437 6.88 -17.65 -15.27
N GLU A 438 6.65 -18.16 -16.49
CA GLU A 438 6.28 -17.33 -17.65
C GLU A 438 5.06 -16.43 -17.36
N GLY A 439 5.13 -15.17 -17.78
CA GLY A 439 4.08 -14.17 -17.52
C GLY A 439 3.93 -13.76 -16.03
N GLY A 440 4.84 -14.16 -15.16
CA GLY A 440 4.82 -13.82 -13.73
C GLY A 440 3.80 -14.62 -12.90
N ALA A 441 3.30 -15.74 -13.42
CA ALA A 441 2.53 -16.72 -12.66
C ALA A 441 3.37 -17.98 -12.42
N PHE A 442 3.26 -18.62 -11.25
CA PHE A 442 4.04 -19.80 -10.89
C PHE A 442 3.16 -20.95 -10.40
N ALA A 443 3.67 -22.18 -10.52
CA ALA A 443 3.14 -23.37 -9.88
C ALA A 443 4.32 -24.25 -9.40
N VAL A 444 4.37 -24.56 -8.10
CA VAL A 444 5.45 -25.34 -7.48
C VAL A 444 4.84 -26.42 -6.59
N ARG A 445 5.25 -27.67 -6.74
CA ARG A 445 4.88 -28.74 -5.81
C ARG A 445 5.83 -28.75 -4.62
N VAL A 446 5.26 -28.71 -3.43
CA VAL A 446 5.99 -28.81 -2.17
C VAL A 446 5.40 -29.94 -1.33
N ASP A 447 6.26 -30.65 -0.62
CA ASP A 447 5.84 -31.62 0.38
C ASP A 447 5.63 -30.89 1.73
N LEU A 448 4.61 -31.30 2.47
CA LEU A 448 4.19 -30.75 3.76
C LEU A 448 4.17 -31.84 4.83
N GLU A 449 4.53 -31.48 6.06
CA GLU A 449 4.27 -32.31 7.24
C GLU A 449 2.81 -32.11 7.68
N GLU A 450 2.18 -33.15 8.25
CA GLU A 450 0.79 -33.09 8.74
C GLU A 450 0.71 -32.25 10.03
N GLY A 451 -0.34 -31.43 10.15
CA GLY A 451 -0.56 -30.57 11.32
C GLY A 451 -1.39 -29.32 11.04
N LEU A 452 -1.55 -28.51 12.08
CA LEU A 452 -2.18 -27.18 12.03
C LEU A 452 -1.14 -26.08 11.75
N ASP A 453 -1.56 -24.98 11.13
CA ASP A 453 -0.74 -23.79 10.88
C ASP A 453 0.58 -24.07 10.11
N VAL A 454 0.57 -25.06 9.22
CA VAL A 454 1.73 -25.47 8.43
C VAL A 454 2.11 -24.37 7.43
N PRO A 455 3.33 -23.83 7.48
CA PRO A 455 3.70 -22.66 6.68
C PRO A 455 4.11 -23.02 5.24
N ILE A 456 3.46 -22.39 4.27
CA ILE A 456 3.89 -22.33 2.87
C ILE A 456 4.48 -20.94 2.62
N THR A 457 5.79 -20.90 2.42
CA THR A 457 6.58 -19.67 2.33
C THR A 457 7.12 -19.49 0.91
N ALA A 458 6.65 -18.47 0.21
CA ALA A 458 7.18 -18.05 -1.10
C ALA A 458 8.17 -16.90 -0.92
N VAL A 459 9.34 -17.00 -1.56
CA VAL A 459 10.39 -15.97 -1.55
C VAL A 459 10.79 -15.65 -2.99
N ALA A 460 10.54 -14.42 -3.42
CA ALA A 460 10.96 -13.89 -4.72
C ALA A 460 12.21 -13.02 -4.58
N THR A 461 13.11 -13.07 -5.56
CA THR A 461 14.30 -12.20 -5.68
C THR A 461 14.31 -11.53 -7.05
N ASN A 462 14.48 -10.21 -7.10
CA ASN A 462 14.57 -9.44 -8.35
C ASN A 462 16.02 -9.27 -8.86
N ALA A 463 16.19 -8.64 -10.03
CA ALA A 463 17.49 -8.50 -10.67
C ALA A 463 18.43 -7.51 -9.96
N ALA A 464 17.90 -6.59 -9.12
CA ALA A 464 18.72 -5.79 -8.20
C ALA A 464 19.21 -6.60 -6.97
N GLY A 465 18.70 -7.83 -6.78
CA GLY A 465 19.00 -8.69 -5.64
C GLY A 465 18.11 -8.45 -4.42
N LEU A 466 17.09 -7.61 -4.54
CA LEU A 466 16.10 -7.36 -3.50
C LEU A 466 15.16 -8.55 -3.37
N ARG A 467 14.59 -8.73 -2.17
CA ARG A 467 13.77 -9.90 -1.84
C ARG A 467 12.47 -9.50 -1.17
N GLN A 468 11.41 -10.20 -1.53
CA GLN A 468 10.14 -10.19 -0.82
C GLN A 468 9.77 -11.62 -0.42
N GLN A 469 9.15 -11.76 0.74
CA GLN A 469 8.63 -13.02 1.25
C GLN A 469 7.12 -12.86 1.54
N VAL A 470 6.36 -13.88 1.16
CA VAL A 470 4.96 -14.08 1.55
C VAL A 470 4.82 -15.46 2.17
N GLN A 471 3.90 -15.59 3.12
CA GLN A 471 3.59 -16.85 3.79
C GLN A 471 2.07 -16.99 3.85
N VAL A 472 1.57 -18.19 3.50
CA VAL A 472 0.23 -18.63 3.89
C VAL A 472 0.38 -19.80 4.87
N LEU A 473 -0.57 -19.92 5.79
CA LEU A 473 -0.68 -21.01 6.74
C LEU A 473 -1.83 -21.91 6.30
N VAL A 474 -1.59 -23.22 6.23
CA VAL A 474 -2.59 -24.23 5.88
C VAL A 474 -2.68 -25.29 6.96
N ASP A 475 -3.83 -25.94 7.05
CA ASP A 475 -4.01 -27.10 7.91
C ASP A 475 -3.91 -28.35 7.02
N ALA A 476 -2.91 -29.19 7.26
CA ALA A 476 -2.52 -30.30 6.38
C ALA A 476 -2.83 -31.65 7.03
N ASP A 477 -3.65 -32.45 6.36
CA ASP A 477 -4.20 -33.68 6.92
C ASP A 477 -4.26 -34.78 5.85
N GLY A 478 -3.42 -35.80 6.00
CA GLY A 478 -3.44 -37.00 5.17
C GLY A 478 -4.33 -38.11 5.72
N THR A 479 -5.06 -37.90 6.82
CA THR A 479 -5.71 -38.95 7.60
C THR A 479 -7.26 -38.84 7.63
N PRO A 480 -8.01 -39.87 7.21
CA PRO A 480 -9.47 -39.82 7.26
C PRO A 480 -10.03 -39.86 8.70
N PRO A 481 -11.14 -39.16 8.99
CA PRO A 481 -11.72 -39.09 10.34
C PRO A 481 -12.14 -40.46 10.87
N VAL A 482 -11.89 -40.73 12.15
CA VAL A 482 -12.11 -42.07 12.74
C VAL A 482 -13.42 -42.12 13.53
N ILE A 483 -14.41 -42.83 13.00
CA ILE A 483 -15.77 -42.93 13.58
C ILE A 483 -15.84 -44.08 14.60
N GLN A 484 -16.32 -43.79 15.80
CA GLN A 484 -16.57 -44.73 16.89
C GLN A 484 -18.05 -44.62 17.36
N PRO A 485 -18.99 -45.39 16.78
CA PRO A 485 -20.39 -45.38 17.19
C PRO A 485 -20.57 -45.98 18.59
N ASP A 486 -21.46 -45.39 19.40
CA ASP A 486 -21.80 -45.92 20.73
C ASP A 486 -22.48 -47.29 20.61
N ALA A 487 -23.44 -47.39 19.67
CA ALA A 487 -24.15 -48.61 19.36
C ALA A 487 -23.21 -49.68 18.78
N GLN A 488 -23.17 -50.84 19.45
CA GLN A 488 -22.45 -52.02 18.97
C GLN A 488 -23.29 -52.81 17.97
N GLU A 489 -22.63 -53.67 17.19
CA GLU A 489 -23.30 -54.51 16.19
C GLU A 489 -24.33 -55.45 16.86
N GLY A 490 -25.60 -55.32 16.49
CA GLY A 490 -26.71 -56.08 17.06
C GLY A 490 -27.24 -55.54 18.40
N ALA A 491 -26.94 -54.29 18.76
CA ALA A 491 -27.49 -53.66 19.96
C ALA A 491 -29.02 -53.44 19.84
N PHE A 492 -29.73 -53.64 20.97
CA PHE A 492 -31.10 -53.16 21.14
C PHE A 492 -31.07 -51.68 21.54
N LEU A 493 -31.98 -50.87 20.98
CA LEU A 493 -32.13 -49.45 21.27
C LEU A 493 -33.58 -49.15 21.67
N GLY A 494 -33.75 -48.51 22.82
CA GLY A 494 -35.06 -48.02 23.27
C GLY A 494 -35.50 -46.79 22.50
N VAL A 495 -36.80 -46.49 22.56
CA VAL A 495 -37.40 -45.25 22.08
C VAL A 495 -37.61 -44.31 23.28
N SER A 496 -37.20 -43.04 23.14
CA SER A 496 -37.40 -42.01 24.19
C SER A 496 -38.87 -41.63 24.35
N ASP A 497 -39.23 -40.98 25.46
CA ASP A 497 -40.60 -40.46 25.73
C ASP A 497 -41.20 -39.59 24.60
N VAL A 498 -40.36 -38.95 23.78
CA VAL A 498 -40.76 -38.16 22.59
C VAL A 498 -40.77 -38.94 21.26
N GLY A 499 -40.78 -40.27 21.31
CA GLY A 499 -40.93 -41.15 20.13
C GLY A 499 -39.71 -41.22 19.20
N ARG A 500 -38.49 -41.02 19.70
CA ARG A 500 -37.25 -41.04 18.90
C ARG A 500 -36.19 -41.99 19.46
N VAL A 501 -35.33 -42.49 18.59
CA VAL A 501 -34.13 -43.27 18.92
C VAL A 501 -32.91 -42.36 18.75
N GLU A 502 -32.03 -42.32 19.76
CA GLU A 502 -30.73 -41.64 19.65
C GLU A 502 -29.67 -42.53 19.00
N LEU A 503 -29.03 -42.03 17.94
CA LEU A 503 -27.87 -42.62 17.30
C LEU A 503 -26.64 -41.72 17.55
N GLY A 504 -25.78 -42.15 18.47
CA GLY A 504 -24.60 -41.42 18.93
C GLY A 504 -23.25 -42.08 18.63
N GLY A 505 -22.19 -41.33 18.88
CA GLY A 505 -20.82 -41.81 18.88
C GLY A 505 -19.80 -40.67 18.96
N ARG A 506 -18.51 -41.02 18.88
CA ARG A 506 -17.41 -40.05 18.72
C ARG A 506 -16.76 -40.15 17.35
N ILE A 507 -16.18 -39.04 16.90
CA ILE A 507 -15.33 -38.95 15.72
C ILE A 507 -14.01 -38.31 16.14
N ASP A 508 -12.90 -38.95 15.80
CA ASP A 508 -11.59 -38.28 15.77
C ASP A 508 -11.55 -37.41 14.51
N VAL A 509 -11.42 -36.10 14.68
CA VAL A 509 -11.74 -35.09 13.64
C VAL A 509 -10.54 -34.65 12.80
N GLY A 510 -9.34 -35.17 13.09
CA GLY A 510 -8.09 -34.82 12.40
C GLY A 510 -7.64 -33.37 12.65
N PHE A 511 -6.76 -32.88 11.79
CA PHE A 511 -6.33 -31.48 11.74
C PHE A 511 -7.27 -30.62 10.88
N CYS A 512 -7.82 -31.18 9.79
CA CYS A 512 -8.71 -30.42 8.91
C CYS A 512 -10.14 -30.26 9.44
N GLY A 513 -10.56 -31.08 10.42
CA GLY A 513 -11.91 -31.06 10.99
C GLY A 513 -12.95 -31.70 10.06
N VAL A 514 -14.05 -32.18 10.63
CA VAL A 514 -15.18 -32.73 9.86
C VAL A 514 -15.90 -31.59 9.12
N ASN A 515 -16.05 -31.74 7.81
CA ASN A 515 -16.80 -30.85 6.94
C ASN A 515 -18.27 -31.27 6.83
N ALA A 516 -18.51 -32.58 6.72
CA ALA A 516 -19.85 -33.12 6.58
C ALA A 516 -19.98 -34.47 7.30
N LEU A 517 -21.03 -34.60 8.11
CA LEU A 517 -21.39 -35.82 8.82
C LEU A 517 -22.81 -36.24 8.46
N PHE A 518 -22.97 -37.49 8.04
CA PHE A 518 -24.26 -38.07 7.70
C PHE A 518 -24.51 -39.36 8.47
N VAL A 519 -25.77 -39.53 8.88
CA VAL A 519 -26.33 -40.80 9.36
C VAL A 519 -27.42 -41.21 8.37
N GLU A 520 -27.26 -42.40 7.80
CA GLU A 520 -28.20 -43.03 6.87
C GLU A 520 -28.84 -44.22 7.57
N VAL A 521 -30.17 -44.26 7.64
CA VAL A 521 -30.92 -45.37 8.22
C VAL A 521 -31.82 -45.96 7.13
N ASP A 522 -31.61 -47.23 6.81
CA ASP A 522 -32.30 -48.00 5.75
C ASP A 522 -32.33 -47.33 4.36
N GLY A 523 -31.38 -46.43 4.09
CA GLY A 523 -31.24 -45.69 2.83
C GLY A 523 -31.76 -44.25 2.85
N ASP A 524 -32.45 -43.79 3.89
CA ASP A 524 -32.72 -42.36 4.10
C ASP A 524 -31.54 -41.72 4.85
N ARG A 525 -30.80 -40.87 4.13
CA ARG A 525 -29.57 -40.22 4.58
C ARG A 525 -29.85 -38.79 5.05
N ARG A 526 -29.54 -38.51 6.31
CA ARG A 526 -29.66 -37.18 6.94
C ARG A 526 -28.32 -36.69 7.45
N GLN A 527 -28.19 -35.37 7.55
CA GLN A 527 -27.06 -34.74 8.24
C GLN A 527 -27.21 -34.96 9.76
N ALA A 528 -26.10 -35.01 10.48
CA ALA A 528 -26.09 -35.16 11.94
C ALA A 528 -25.23 -34.10 12.60
N GLY A 529 -25.64 -33.64 13.79
CA GLY A 529 -24.91 -32.64 14.57
C GLY A 529 -23.64 -33.23 15.15
N LEU A 530 -22.54 -32.47 15.06
CA LEU A 530 -21.24 -32.80 15.66
C LEU A 530 -20.90 -31.71 16.69
N LEU A 531 -20.73 -32.12 17.94
CA LEU A 531 -20.37 -31.25 19.05
C LEU A 531 -18.85 -30.99 19.05
N GLY A 532 -18.44 -29.86 19.62
CA GLY A 532 -17.03 -29.41 19.64
C GLY A 532 -16.03 -30.33 20.37
N ASP A 533 -16.49 -31.38 21.04
CA ASP A 533 -15.66 -32.41 21.66
C ASP A 533 -15.51 -33.69 20.81
N GLY A 534 -16.02 -33.67 19.58
CA GLY A 534 -16.03 -34.80 18.64
C GLY A 534 -17.21 -35.77 18.83
N THR A 535 -18.12 -35.55 19.77
CA THR A 535 -19.32 -36.37 19.93
C THR A 535 -20.38 -35.98 18.89
N TYR A 536 -20.97 -36.93 18.17
CA TYR A 536 -22.13 -36.70 17.32
C TYR A 536 -23.40 -37.29 17.90
N ARG A 537 -24.56 -36.71 17.54
CA ARG A 537 -25.88 -37.24 17.84
C ARG A 537 -26.83 -37.05 16.67
N HIS A 538 -27.73 -38.03 16.48
CA HIS A 538 -28.83 -37.97 15.53
C HIS A 538 -30.06 -38.66 16.15
N ALA A 539 -31.13 -37.92 16.45
CA ALA A 539 -32.34 -38.44 17.08
C ALA A 539 -33.52 -38.46 16.09
N ARG A 540 -34.03 -39.65 15.77
CA ARG A 540 -35.07 -39.84 14.73
C ARG A 540 -36.15 -40.82 15.20
N PRO A 541 -37.44 -40.62 14.85
CA PRO A 541 -38.44 -41.68 14.96
C PRO A 541 -38.07 -42.86 14.05
N LEU A 542 -37.97 -44.04 14.66
CA LEU A 542 -37.80 -45.35 14.01
C LEU A 542 -38.94 -46.26 14.49
N ALA A 543 -39.23 -47.33 13.75
CA ALA A 543 -40.25 -48.31 14.12
C ALA A 543 -39.61 -49.50 14.86
N ASP A 544 -40.41 -50.33 15.52
CA ASP A 544 -39.87 -51.54 16.16
C ASP A 544 -39.35 -52.53 15.10
N GLY A 545 -38.12 -53.03 15.29
CA GLY A 545 -37.49 -54.01 14.40
C GLY A 545 -36.04 -53.69 14.04
N PRO A 546 -35.46 -54.46 13.09
CA PRO A 546 -34.06 -54.33 12.69
C PRO A 546 -33.85 -53.17 11.70
N HIS A 547 -32.88 -52.32 12.00
CA HIS A 547 -32.48 -51.16 11.19
C HIS A 547 -31.00 -51.23 10.81
N LEU A 548 -30.68 -50.81 9.58
CA LEU A 548 -29.32 -50.68 9.07
C LEU A 548 -28.85 -49.22 9.13
N VAL A 549 -27.95 -48.92 10.07
CA VAL A 549 -27.37 -47.59 10.26
C VAL A 549 -26.01 -47.51 9.57
N ARG A 550 -25.80 -46.49 8.74
CA ARG A 550 -24.49 -46.15 8.15
C ARG A 550 -24.12 -44.73 8.58
N ILE A 551 -22.93 -44.56 9.14
CA ILE A 551 -22.39 -43.24 9.48
C ILE A 551 -21.25 -42.93 8.52
N LEU A 552 -21.32 -41.78 7.85
CA LEU A 552 -20.32 -41.29 6.90
C LEU A 552 -19.83 -39.91 7.36
N ALA A 553 -18.55 -39.83 7.72
CA ALA A 553 -17.87 -38.59 8.04
C ALA A 553 -16.90 -38.24 6.91
N THR A 554 -16.86 -36.97 6.52
CA THR A 554 -15.94 -36.40 5.52
C THR A 554 -15.29 -35.15 6.12
N ASP A 555 -13.97 -35.05 6.05
CA ASP A 555 -13.21 -33.88 6.53
C ASP A 555 -13.17 -32.73 5.50
N ARG A 556 -12.62 -31.56 5.90
CA ARG A 556 -12.41 -30.41 4.99
C ARG A 556 -11.29 -30.63 3.97
N ALA A 557 -10.45 -31.64 4.17
CA ALA A 557 -9.45 -32.10 3.21
C ALA A 557 -10.06 -32.96 2.09
N GLY A 558 -11.32 -33.39 2.25
CA GLY A 558 -12.09 -34.22 1.31
C GLY A 558 -11.92 -35.73 1.52
N GLN A 559 -11.22 -36.18 2.57
CA GLN A 559 -11.14 -37.60 2.89
C GLN A 559 -12.37 -38.05 3.70
N SER A 560 -12.67 -39.35 3.70
CA SER A 560 -13.90 -39.86 4.33
C SER A 560 -13.80 -41.29 4.85
N THR A 561 -14.59 -41.55 5.88
CA THR A 561 -14.75 -42.86 6.52
C THR A 561 -16.23 -43.23 6.56
N THR A 562 -16.55 -44.51 6.32
CA THR A 562 -17.90 -45.05 6.51
C THR A 562 -17.89 -46.21 7.49
N VAL A 563 -18.74 -46.15 8.50
CA VAL A 563 -18.99 -47.25 9.44
C VAL A 563 -20.45 -47.69 9.32
N VAL A 564 -20.70 -49.00 9.44
CA VAL A 564 -22.04 -49.58 9.35
C VAL A 564 -22.34 -50.37 10.64
N ARG A 565 -23.61 -50.34 11.07
CA ARG A 565 -24.17 -51.08 12.20
C ARG A 565 -25.54 -51.65 11.85
N ASN A 566 -25.80 -52.89 12.23
CA ASN A 566 -27.16 -53.37 12.42
C ASN A 566 -27.58 -53.11 13.87
N VAL A 567 -28.77 -52.56 14.08
CA VAL A 567 -29.38 -52.35 15.42
C VAL A 567 -30.82 -52.86 15.41
N VAL A 568 -31.41 -53.07 16.58
CA VAL A 568 -32.83 -53.43 16.73
C VAL A 568 -33.49 -52.38 17.61
N VAL A 569 -34.52 -51.71 17.10
CA VAL A 569 -35.31 -50.73 17.84
C VAL A 569 -36.47 -51.45 18.53
N ASP A 570 -36.75 -51.01 19.76
CA ASP A 570 -37.81 -51.56 20.61
C ASP A 570 -38.44 -50.46 21.48
N GLY A 571 -39.61 -49.97 21.08
CA GLY A 571 -40.43 -49.00 21.81
C GLY A 571 -41.73 -49.58 22.36
N THR A 572 -41.91 -50.91 22.35
CA THR A 572 -43.12 -51.58 22.85
C THR A 572 -42.91 -52.10 24.28
N PRO A 573 -43.64 -51.58 25.28
CA PRO A 573 -43.54 -52.09 26.66
C PRO A 573 -44.03 -53.53 26.85
N PRO A 574 -43.52 -54.28 27.85
CA PRO A 574 -43.97 -55.64 28.17
C PRO A 574 -45.46 -55.74 28.47
N SER A 575 -46.18 -56.52 27.67
CA SER A 575 -47.60 -56.81 27.90
C SER A 575 -47.83 -57.63 29.18
N ILE A 576 -48.66 -57.11 30.10
CA ILE A 576 -49.14 -57.82 31.29
C ILE A 576 -50.62 -58.19 31.09
N THR A 577 -50.94 -59.49 31.14
CA THR A 577 -52.26 -60.04 30.73
C THR A 577 -52.67 -61.26 31.55
N ASP A 578 -53.83 -61.86 31.26
CA ASP A 578 -54.34 -63.10 31.89
C ASP A 578 -54.29 -63.09 33.44
N PHE A 579 -54.86 -62.04 34.05
CA PHE A 579 -54.97 -61.89 35.49
C PHE A 579 -55.82 -62.99 36.13
N GLN A 580 -55.33 -63.57 37.23
CA GLN A 580 -56.09 -64.49 38.08
C GLN A 580 -55.85 -64.17 39.56
N PRO A 581 -56.89 -63.81 40.36
CA PRO A 581 -58.27 -63.52 39.95
C PRO A 581 -58.35 -62.39 38.92
N ALA A 582 -59.50 -62.28 38.24
CA ALA A 582 -59.74 -61.19 37.29
C ALA A 582 -59.92 -59.85 38.03
N PRO A 583 -59.71 -58.70 37.37
CA PRO A 583 -60.01 -57.39 37.95
C PRO A 583 -61.45 -57.31 38.43
N ASN A 584 -61.65 -56.58 39.53
CA ASN A 584 -62.92 -56.34 40.21
C ASN A 584 -63.65 -57.60 40.69
N THR A 585 -62.92 -58.71 40.91
CA THR A 585 -63.52 -59.93 41.50
C THR A 585 -63.95 -59.68 42.94
N LEU A 586 -65.25 -59.79 43.20
CA LEU A 586 -65.82 -59.87 44.56
C LEU A 586 -65.49 -61.22 45.21
N LEU A 587 -64.92 -61.19 46.41
CA LEU A 587 -64.38 -62.35 47.12
C LEU A 587 -64.85 -62.38 48.58
N SER A 588 -65.31 -63.56 49.04
CA SER A 588 -65.69 -63.80 50.44
C SER A 588 -64.58 -64.45 51.29
N VAL A 589 -63.37 -64.57 50.73
CA VAL A 589 -62.16 -65.12 51.39
C VAL A 589 -61.27 -63.98 51.93
N ALA A 590 -60.30 -64.32 52.78
CA ALA A 590 -59.35 -63.35 53.36
C ALA A 590 -57.92 -63.43 52.77
N VAL A 591 -57.68 -64.36 51.83
CA VAL A 591 -56.39 -64.56 51.14
C VAL A 591 -56.67 -64.96 49.70
N ALA A 592 -55.96 -64.35 48.75
CA ALA A 592 -56.05 -64.62 47.32
C ALA A 592 -54.70 -65.12 46.76
N ASN A 593 -54.74 -65.99 45.74
CA ASN A 593 -53.58 -66.29 44.90
C ASN A 593 -53.64 -65.35 43.71
N VAL A 594 -52.59 -64.56 43.47
CA VAL A 594 -52.53 -63.56 42.38
C VAL A 594 -51.50 -63.97 41.34
N SER A 595 -51.82 -63.80 40.06
CA SER A 595 -50.89 -64.09 38.96
C SER A 595 -51.28 -63.39 37.66
N ALA A 596 -50.29 -63.14 36.80
CA ALA A 596 -50.45 -62.61 35.45
C ALA A 596 -49.45 -63.28 34.49
N ALA A 597 -49.71 -63.19 33.19
CA ALA A 597 -48.74 -63.45 32.13
C ALA A 597 -48.02 -62.14 31.79
N VAL A 598 -46.69 -62.19 31.68
CA VAL A 598 -45.84 -61.07 31.30
C VAL A 598 -45.06 -61.49 30.05
N ARG A 599 -45.26 -60.76 28.95
CA ARG A 599 -44.65 -61.09 27.65
C ARG A 599 -44.19 -59.83 26.96
N ASP A 600 -42.96 -59.88 26.48
CA ASP A 600 -42.45 -58.96 25.47
C ASP A 600 -42.07 -59.76 24.19
N ALA A 601 -42.11 -59.08 23.05
CA ALA A 601 -41.76 -59.56 21.73
C ALA A 601 -40.50 -58.89 21.13
N GLY A 602 -40.00 -57.80 21.72
CA GLY A 602 -38.82 -57.04 21.29
C GLY A 602 -37.53 -57.51 21.98
N SER A 603 -36.99 -56.67 22.87
CA SER A 603 -35.71 -56.86 23.55
C SER A 603 -35.73 -57.92 24.65
N GLY A 604 -36.91 -58.31 25.12
CA GLY A 604 -37.22 -59.35 26.09
C GLY A 604 -37.38 -58.81 27.52
N VAL A 605 -38.30 -59.41 28.29
CA VAL A 605 -38.54 -59.07 29.71
C VAL A 605 -37.26 -59.25 30.54
N ASP A 606 -36.90 -58.22 31.31
CA ASP A 606 -35.82 -58.20 32.30
C ASP A 606 -36.41 -58.35 33.71
N VAL A 607 -37.27 -57.39 34.10
CA VAL A 607 -37.90 -57.32 35.42
C VAL A 607 -39.40 -57.63 35.30
N ALA A 608 -39.92 -58.36 36.30
CA ALA A 608 -41.35 -58.55 36.52
C ALA A 608 -41.59 -58.81 38.03
N THR A 609 -42.50 -58.06 38.65
CA THR A 609 -42.77 -58.05 40.10
C THR A 609 -44.28 -58.02 40.39
N ILE A 610 -44.66 -58.32 41.65
CA ILE A 610 -46.05 -58.16 42.12
C ILE A 610 -46.02 -57.43 43.47
N ASN A 611 -46.78 -56.35 43.63
CA ASN A 611 -46.76 -55.46 44.80
C ASN A 611 -45.34 -54.97 45.19
N GLY A 612 -44.46 -54.82 44.19
CA GLY A 612 -43.04 -54.46 44.39
C GLY A 612 -42.12 -55.60 44.83
N ASP A 613 -42.63 -56.82 45.00
CA ASP A 613 -41.84 -58.02 45.34
C ASP A 613 -41.24 -58.66 44.07
N ASP A 614 -39.93 -58.89 44.07
CA ASP A 614 -39.20 -59.53 42.98
C ASP A 614 -38.95 -61.04 43.17
N ASP A 615 -39.17 -61.59 44.37
CA ASP A 615 -39.13 -63.04 44.66
C ASP A 615 -40.44 -63.75 44.23
N VAL A 616 -40.96 -63.36 43.06
CA VAL A 616 -42.19 -63.91 42.46
C VAL A 616 -41.90 -65.18 41.65
N ASP A 617 -42.79 -66.15 41.77
CA ASP A 617 -42.61 -67.50 41.26
C ASP A 617 -42.78 -67.54 39.74
N ARG A 618 -41.69 -67.30 38.98
CA ARG A 618 -41.68 -67.23 37.50
C ARG A 618 -41.76 -68.62 36.86
N ILE A 619 -42.88 -68.93 36.21
CA ILE A 619 -43.09 -70.21 35.50
C ILE A 619 -43.48 -69.93 34.05
N GLY A 620 -42.54 -70.13 33.13
CA GLY A 620 -42.70 -69.79 31.72
C GLY A 620 -42.87 -68.29 31.55
N ASP A 621 -44.01 -67.87 31.03
CA ASP A 621 -44.42 -66.48 30.83
C ASP A 621 -45.24 -65.90 32.01
N ARG A 622 -45.41 -66.62 33.13
CA ARG A 622 -46.26 -66.15 34.25
C ARG A 622 -45.50 -65.85 35.54
N VAL A 623 -45.89 -64.75 36.19
CA VAL A 623 -45.55 -64.39 37.58
C VAL A 623 -46.72 -64.73 38.51
N ARG A 624 -46.44 -65.13 39.76
CA ARG A 624 -47.48 -65.39 40.77
C ARG A 624 -46.99 -65.19 42.21
N THR A 625 -47.90 -64.84 43.12
CA THR A 625 -47.70 -64.82 44.58
C THR A 625 -49.03 -64.97 45.35
N GLN A 626 -49.03 -64.83 46.68
CA GLN A 626 -50.22 -64.84 47.55
C GLN A 626 -50.33 -63.54 48.35
N ILE A 627 -51.55 -63.02 48.50
CA ILE A 627 -51.84 -61.78 49.23
C ILE A 627 -53.03 -61.94 50.17
N ALA A 628 -53.08 -61.16 51.25
CA ALA A 628 -54.25 -61.03 52.13
C ALA A 628 -55.22 -59.96 51.61
N ILE A 629 -56.51 -60.12 51.85
CA ILE A 629 -57.57 -59.16 51.47
C ILE A 629 -58.53 -58.92 52.64
N ASN A 630 -59.08 -57.70 52.73
CA ASN A 630 -59.93 -57.24 53.84
C ASN A 630 -61.39 -56.98 53.38
N GLU A 631 -62.19 -56.36 54.25
CA GLU A 631 -63.46 -55.70 53.88
C GLU A 631 -63.18 -54.46 53.02
N GLY A 632 -64.05 -54.14 52.06
CA GLY A 632 -63.80 -53.10 51.05
C GLY A 632 -62.87 -53.57 49.93
N GLU A 633 -62.02 -52.66 49.43
CA GLU A 633 -61.09 -52.89 48.32
C GLU A 633 -59.73 -53.45 48.79
N THR A 634 -59.08 -54.25 47.95
CA THR A 634 -57.64 -54.52 48.02
C THR A 634 -57.05 -54.46 46.61
N GLN A 635 -56.00 -53.66 46.45
CA GLN A 635 -55.31 -53.45 45.17
C GLN A 635 -54.09 -54.37 45.02
N VAL A 636 -53.80 -54.73 43.77
CA VAL A 636 -52.70 -55.62 43.39
C VAL A 636 -51.96 -55.03 42.19
N THR A 637 -50.73 -54.60 42.40
CA THR A 637 -49.87 -54.01 41.37
C THR A 637 -49.05 -55.10 40.69
N PHE A 638 -49.12 -55.19 39.37
CA PHE A 638 -48.20 -55.96 38.54
C PHE A 638 -47.31 -54.99 37.77
N TYR A 639 -45.99 -55.13 37.87
CA TYR A 639 -45.03 -54.29 37.15
C TYR A 639 -44.06 -55.16 36.34
N ALA A 640 -43.67 -54.70 35.16
CA ALA A 640 -42.68 -55.33 34.30
C ALA A 640 -41.86 -54.30 33.50
N ARG A 641 -40.62 -54.67 33.13
CA ARG A 641 -39.74 -53.91 32.25
C ARG A 641 -38.94 -54.84 31.32
N ASP A 642 -38.67 -54.39 30.10
CA ASP A 642 -37.79 -55.06 29.14
C ASP A 642 -36.28 -54.75 29.35
N ARG A 643 -35.44 -55.00 28.35
CA ARG A 643 -33.99 -54.75 28.40
C ARG A 643 -33.56 -53.38 27.90
N VAL A 644 -34.41 -52.62 27.23
CA VAL A 644 -34.09 -51.26 26.74
C VAL A 644 -34.61 -50.16 27.66
N GLY A 645 -35.61 -50.47 28.49
CA GLY A 645 -36.12 -49.58 29.52
C GLY A 645 -37.64 -49.47 29.58
N ASN A 646 -38.39 -50.02 28.62
CA ASN A 646 -39.83 -49.78 28.52
C ASN A 646 -40.57 -50.49 29.66
N GLU A 647 -41.36 -49.73 30.44
CA GLU A 647 -42.04 -50.21 31.64
C GLU A 647 -43.55 -50.38 31.42
N THR A 648 -44.17 -51.29 32.17
CA THR A 648 -45.63 -51.42 32.26
C THR A 648 -46.03 -51.77 33.68
N GLU A 649 -46.90 -50.94 34.25
CA GLU A 649 -47.56 -51.19 35.53
C GLU A 649 -49.07 -51.32 35.31
N ILE A 650 -49.68 -52.36 35.87
CA ILE A 650 -51.13 -52.55 35.88
C ILE A 650 -51.58 -52.90 37.30
N ILE A 651 -52.41 -52.02 37.88
CA ILE A 651 -53.07 -52.25 39.16
C ILE A 651 -54.44 -52.88 38.90
N ILE A 652 -54.77 -53.95 39.63
CA ILE A 652 -56.10 -54.57 39.64
C ILE A 652 -56.69 -54.54 41.04
N SER A 653 -57.99 -54.24 41.16
CA SER A 653 -58.72 -54.21 42.43
C SER A 653 -59.52 -55.51 42.63
N ILE A 654 -59.69 -55.94 43.87
CA ILE A 654 -60.57 -57.04 44.30
C ILE A 654 -61.30 -56.66 45.59
N TYR A 655 -62.55 -57.10 45.77
CA TYR A 655 -63.53 -56.45 46.67
C TYR A 655 -64.26 -57.41 47.62
N ARG A 656 -64.84 -56.90 48.71
CA ARG A 656 -65.64 -57.67 49.69
C ARG A 656 -66.64 -56.79 50.49
N ASP A 657 -67.95 -57.00 50.32
CA ASP A 657 -69.04 -56.08 50.79
C ASP A 657 -70.36 -56.80 51.25
N VAL A 658 -71.24 -56.12 52.03
CA VAL A 658 -72.52 -56.59 52.65
C VAL A 658 -73.65 -55.55 53.04
N THR A 659 -73.73 -54.26 52.62
CA THR A 659 -74.64 -53.22 53.26
C THR A 659 -75.73 -52.49 52.37
N GLY A 660 -76.27 -51.26 52.71
CA GLY A 660 -77.35 -50.53 51.96
C GLY A 660 -77.93 -49.16 52.50
N PRO A 661 -78.65 -48.29 51.70
CA PRO A 661 -78.59 -46.78 51.74
C PRO A 661 -79.77 -45.89 52.26
N VAL A 662 -79.57 -44.54 52.25
CA VAL A 662 -80.44 -43.39 52.69
C VAL A 662 -80.38 -42.16 51.72
N VAL A 663 -81.41 -41.28 51.62
CA VAL A 663 -81.50 -40.15 50.63
C VAL A 663 -82.24 -38.85 51.08
N THR A 664 -81.93 -37.67 50.48
CA THR A 664 -82.47 -36.31 50.81
C THR A 664 -82.76 -35.40 49.56
N ILE A 665 -83.17 -34.13 49.73
CA ILE A 665 -83.21 -33.05 48.71
C ILE A 665 -82.65 -31.73 49.27
N ASP A 666 -81.69 -31.09 48.59
CA ASP A 666 -80.95 -29.92 49.09
C ASP A 666 -81.25 -28.59 48.37
N PHE A 667 -81.32 -28.57 47.02
CA PHE A 667 -81.57 -27.36 46.22
C PHE A 667 -82.58 -27.62 45.09
N PRO A 668 -83.40 -26.64 44.67
CA PRO A 668 -83.62 -25.32 45.28
C PRO A 668 -84.37 -25.43 46.62
N PRO A 669 -84.33 -24.38 47.46
CA PRO A 669 -85.16 -24.31 48.65
C PRO A 669 -86.65 -24.27 48.27
N ASP A 670 -87.50 -24.79 49.17
CA ASP A 670 -88.92 -24.99 48.88
C ASP A 670 -89.65 -23.66 48.61
N ASN A 671 -90.39 -23.60 47.50
CA ASN A 671 -91.13 -22.46 46.92
C ASN A 671 -90.27 -21.39 46.19
N ALA A 672 -89.02 -21.68 45.84
CA ALA A 672 -88.13 -20.73 45.14
C ALA A 672 -88.51 -20.47 43.66
N PRO A 673 -88.22 -19.27 43.11
CA PRO A 673 -88.18 -19.02 41.67
C PRO A 673 -86.87 -19.53 41.02
N VAL A 674 -86.99 -20.08 39.81
CA VAL A 674 -86.01 -20.88 39.03
C VAL A 674 -86.37 -20.80 37.53
N ALA A 675 -85.43 -20.85 36.58
CA ALA A 675 -85.82 -20.93 35.16
C ALA A 675 -86.55 -22.26 34.83
N HIS A 676 -87.28 -22.33 33.71
CA HIS A 676 -87.89 -23.58 33.21
C HIS A 676 -87.09 -24.14 32.03
N PRO A 677 -86.86 -25.46 31.93
CA PRO A 677 -87.14 -26.50 32.93
C PRO A 677 -86.20 -26.44 34.14
N VAL A 678 -86.55 -27.14 35.22
CA VAL A 678 -85.95 -26.93 36.54
C VAL A 678 -84.79 -27.88 36.83
N TYR A 679 -83.80 -27.37 37.57
CA TYR A 679 -82.65 -28.10 38.12
C TYR A 679 -82.82 -28.36 39.62
N LEU A 680 -82.57 -29.59 40.05
CA LEU A 680 -82.67 -30.08 41.43
C LEU A 680 -81.36 -30.74 41.87
N THR A 681 -81.06 -30.68 43.17
CA THR A 681 -79.99 -31.49 43.79
C THR A 681 -80.38 -32.00 45.18
N GLY A 682 -79.69 -33.05 45.64
CA GLY A 682 -79.79 -33.59 47.00
C GLY A 682 -78.62 -34.51 47.35
N THR A 683 -78.68 -35.13 48.52
CA THR A 683 -77.64 -36.02 49.05
C THR A 683 -78.14 -37.44 49.34
N PHE A 684 -77.22 -38.41 49.41
CA PHE A 684 -77.46 -39.81 49.76
C PHE A 684 -76.21 -40.47 50.37
N ASP A 685 -76.41 -41.49 51.20
CA ASP A 685 -75.35 -42.13 52.02
C ASP A 685 -75.65 -43.63 52.19
N ASP A 686 -74.60 -44.45 52.15
CA ASP A 686 -74.62 -45.93 52.28
C ASP A 686 -73.95 -46.44 53.56
N GLY A 687 -73.18 -45.59 54.24
CA GLY A 687 -72.41 -45.96 55.45
C GLY A 687 -71.00 -46.51 55.18
N ASP A 688 -70.70 -46.95 53.95
CA ASP A 688 -69.34 -47.19 53.47
C ASP A 688 -68.67 -45.86 53.02
N GLU A 689 -67.33 -45.79 52.97
CA GLU A 689 -66.62 -44.51 52.76
C GLU A 689 -66.78 -43.95 51.34
N GLY A 690 -67.81 -43.10 51.20
CA GLY A 690 -68.30 -42.59 49.92
C GLY A 690 -69.47 -43.45 49.43
N SER A 691 -70.55 -42.81 48.96
CA SER A 691 -71.84 -43.43 48.67
C SER A 691 -71.87 -44.31 47.40
N ALA A 692 -70.80 -45.08 47.15
CA ALA A 692 -70.59 -45.89 45.95
C ALA A 692 -71.50 -47.13 45.86
N GLY A 693 -72.06 -47.59 46.98
CA GLY A 693 -73.06 -48.68 47.00
C GLY A 693 -74.34 -48.33 46.24
N THR A 694 -74.74 -47.06 46.21
CA THR A 694 -76.02 -46.62 45.68
C THR A 694 -76.04 -46.61 44.14
N ARG A 695 -76.80 -47.55 43.57
CA ARG A 695 -77.02 -47.86 42.15
C ARG A 695 -77.88 -46.85 41.40
N GLU A 696 -78.87 -46.29 42.09
CA GLU A 696 -79.86 -45.41 41.45
C GLU A 696 -80.50 -44.45 42.46
N VAL A 697 -80.69 -43.19 42.05
CA VAL A 697 -81.63 -42.25 42.67
C VAL A 697 -82.70 -41.86 41.63
N ARG A 698 -83.96 -41.80 42.04
CA ARG A 698 -85.10 -41.44 41.17
C ARG A 698 -85.86 -40.22 41.67
N VAL A 699 -86.21 -39.29 40.76
CA VAL A 699 -87.00 -38.09 41.03
C VAL A 699 -88.30 -38.13 40.23
N ASN A 700 -89.45 -38.12 40.91
CA ASN A 700 -90.80 -38.36 40.34
C ASN A 700 -90.96 -39.66 39.49
N GLY A 701 -89.94 -40.52 39.46
CA GLY A 701 -89.87 -41.76 38.68
C GLY A 701 -88.71 -41.79 37.68
N GLU A 702 -88.22 -40.62 37.27
CA GLU A 702 -87.10 -40.45 36.33
C GLU A 702 -85.74 -40.63 37.02
N ARG A 703 -84.71 -41.01 36.27
CA ARG A 703 -83.33 -41.18 36.78
C ARG A 703 -82.70 -39.83 37.05
N ALA A 704 -82.18 -39.62 38.25
CA ALA A 704 -81.26 -38.52 38.54
C ALA A 704 -79.82 -38.90 38.13
N ASP A 705 -79.05 -37.88 37.75
CA ASP A 705 -77.60 -37.93 37.61
C ASP A 705 -76.99 -38.02 39.03
N LEU A 706 -76.71 -39.25 39.47
CA LEU A 706 -76.09 -39.51 40.78
C LEU A 706 -74.57 -39.48 40.66
N ASN A 707 -73.91 -38.78 41.58
CA ASN A 707 -72.46 -38.76 41.76
C ASN A 707 -72.14 -39.54 43.05
N PRO A 708 -71.70 -40.81 42.95
CA PRO A 708 -71.50 -41.67 44.12
C PRO A 708 -70.36 -41.18 45.01
N GLN A 709 -69.30 -40.63 44.40
CA GLN A 709 -68.09 -40.14 45.10
C GLN A 709 -68.37 -38.97 46.04
N THR A 710 -69.39 -38.17 45.76
CA THR A 710 -69.76 -36.99 46.59
C THR A 710 -71.02 -37.20 47.40
N GLY A 711 -71.65 -38.38 47.30
CA GLY A 711 -72.96 -38.66 47.89
C GLY A 711 -74.04 -37.68 47.45
N ARG A 712 -73.99 -37.18 46.22
CA ARG A 712 -74.89 -36.13 45.70
C ARG A 712 -75.55 -36.54 44.41
N TRP A 713 -76.86 -36.31 44.32
CA TRP A 713 -77.60 -36.47 43.08
C TRP A 713 -78.04 -35.10 42.56
N SER A 714 -78.18 -34.99 41.25
CA SER A 714 -78.79 -33.86 40.58
C SER A 714 -79.74 -34.34 39.48
N ILE A 715 -80.65 -33.49 39.04
CA ILE A 715 -81.38 -33.72 37.80
C ILE A 715 -81.70 -32.37 37.16
N SER A 716 -81.44 -32.25 35.87
CA SER A 716 -81.79 -31.09 35.05
C SER A 716 -82.93 -31.45 34.11
N GLY A 717 -83.59 -30.45 33.53
CA GLY A 717 -84.65 -30.71 32.54
C GLY A 717 -86.00 -31.13 33.13
N ILE A 718 -86.20 -31.08 34.46
CA ILE A 718 -87.50 -31.42 35.06
C ILE A 718 -88.57 -30.41 34.63
N GLU A 719 -89.50 -30.88 33.81
CA GLU A 719 -90.77 -30.21 33.56
C GLU A 719 -91.61 -30.20 34.85
N LEU A 720 -91.88 -29.02 35.39
CA LEU A 720 -92.81 -28.87 36.49
C LEU A 720 -94.21 -28.59 35.95
N ASP A 721 -95.20 -29.37 36.36
CA ASP A 721 -96.61 -29.10 36.11
C ASP A 721 -96.94 -27.66 36.56
N PRO A 722 -97.30 -26.74 35.64
CA PRO A 722 -97.63 -25.36 36.00
C PRO A 722 -98.84 -25.22 36.93
N ALA A 723 -99.65 -26.27 37.09
CA ALA A 723 -100.76 -26.33 38.05
C ALA A 723 -100.37 -26.93 39.43
N ASN A 724 -99.26 -27.67 39.52
CA ASN A 724 -98.77 -28.31 40.75
C ASN A 724 -97.25 -28.60 40.67
N PRO A 725 -96.38 -27.58 40.83
CA PRO A 725 -94.96 -27.69 40.56
C PRO A 725 -94.18 -28.39 41.71
N ARG A 726 -94.43 -29.68 41.97
CA ARG A 726 -93.90 -30.47 43.12
C ARG A 726 -93.18 -31.78 42.72
N VAL A 727 -92.15 -32.17 43.47
CA VAL A 727 -91.29 -33.36 43.22
C VAL A 727 -91.12 -34.31 44.42
N THR A 728 -90.71 -35.57 44.18
CA THR A 728 -90.53 -36.69 45.15
C THR A 728 -89.29 -37.55 44.83
N VAL A 729 -88.55 -38.11 45.81
CA VAL A 729 -87.23 -38.79 45.60
C VAL A 729 -87.03 -40.10 46.41
N VAL A 730 -86.38 -41.13 45.82
CA VAL A 730 -85.99 -42.44 46.44
C VAL A 730 -84.65 -43.01 45.90
N ALA A 731 -84.01 -43.97 46.59
CA ALA A 731 -82.74 -44.61 46.19
C ALA A 731 -82.65 -46.16 46.35
N GLU A 732 -81.69 -46.79 45.68
CA GLU A 732 -81.42 -48.26 45.59
C GLU A 732 -79.90 -48.53 45.48
N ASP A 733 -79.38 -49.65 46.01
CA ASP A 733 -77.97 -50.07 45.93
C ASP A 733 -77.67 -51.16 44.87
N ASN A 734 -76.38 -51.43 44.62
CA ASN A 734 -75.89 -52.29 43.55
C ASN A 734 -76.18 -53.78 43.81
N GLU A 735 -76.18 -54.18 45.08
CA GLU A 735 -76.42 -55.52 45.59
C GLU A 735 -77.93 -55.87 45.64
N GLY A 736 -78.78 -54.84 45.71
CA GLY A 736 -80.24 -54.90 45.50
C GLY A 736 -81.11 -54.52 46.71
N ASN A 737 -80.58 -53.82 47.71
CA ASN A 737 -81.35 -53.24 48.80
C ASN A 737 -81.77 -51.77 48.50
N PHE A 738 -82.64 -51.21 49.34
CA PHE A 738 -83.41 -49.98 49.01
C PHE A 738 -83.51 -49.02 50.19
N SER A 739 -83.52 -47.71 49.89
CA SER A 739 -83.73 -46.65 50.87
C SER A 739 -85.12 -46.72 51.52
N LEU A 740 -85.18 -46.64 52.85
CA LEU A 740 -86.40 -46.91 53.61
C LEU A 740 -87.42 -45.75 53.69
N ASP A 741 -87.01 -44.49 53.44
CA ASP A 741 -87.86 -43.28 53.57
C ASP A 741 -87.66 -42.25 52.40
N PRO A 742 -88.71 -41.79 51.68
CA PRO A 742 -88.63 -40.80 50.57
C PRO A 742 -88.72 -39.29 50.94
N ALA A 743 -88.29 -38.38 50.05
CA ALA A 743 -88.27 -36.89 50.24
C ALA A 743 -89.04 -36.06 49.16
N THR A 744 -89.45 -34.76 49.40
CA THR A 744 -90.27 -33.92 48.45
C THR A 744 -90.13 -32.34 48.52
N ARG A 745 -90.32 -31.53 47.43
CA ARG A 745 -90.27 -30.00 47.34
C ARG A 745 -91.03 -29.30 46.14
N SER A 746 -91.16 -27.94 46.02
CA SER A 746 -91.95 -27.16 44.97
C SER A 746 -91.43 -25.73 44.48
N PHE A 747 -91.78 -25.12 43.28
CA PHE A 747 -91.07 -23.92 42.61
C PHE A 747 -91.83 -22.89 41.61
N GLN A 748 -91.17 -21.84 40.98
CA GLN A 748 -91.68 -20.66 40.12
C GLN A 748 -90.66 -20.07 39.01
N LEU A 749 -90.88 -19.08 38.04
CA LEU A 749 -90.06 -18.85 36.74
C LEU A 749 -89.74 -17.41 36.03
N PRO A 750 -88.53 -17.12 35.37
CA PRO A 750 -88.18 -15.95 34.40
C PRO A 750 -86.99 -16.07 33.27
N GLU A 751 -86.47 -14.99 32.55
CA GLU A 751 -85.66 -14.98 31.22
C GLU A 751 -84.76 -13.70 30.78
N TYR A 752 -83.63 -13.73 29.95
CA TYR A 752 -82.92 -12.56 29.18
C TYR A 752 -81.65 -12.82 28.16
N VAL A 753 -81.12 -11.83 27.30
CA VAL A 753 -79.93 -11.89 26.29
C VAL A 753 -79.20 -10.52 25.83
N GLY A 754 -77.87 -10.43 25.48
CA GLY A 754 -77.23 -9.49 24.44
C GLY A 754 -75.91 -8.61 24.69
N LEU A 755 -75.03 -8.28 23.67
CA LEU A 755 -73.84 -7.32 23.71
C LEU A 755 -73.20 -6.78 22.35
N ASP A 756 -72.43 -5.64 22.38
CA ASP A 756 -71.55 -5.04 21.31
C ASP A 756 -70.56 -3.95 21.88
N THR A 757 -69.34 -3.72 21.32
CA THR A 757 -68.20 -2.81 21.72
C THR A 757 -67.56 -2.92 23.14
N GLY A 758 -66.23 -2.72 23.28
CA GLY A 758 -65.55 -2.49 24.57
C GLY A 758 -64.02 -2.77 24.65
N VAL A 759 -63.36 -2.26 25.70
CA VAL A 759 -61.98 -2.64 26.11
C VAL A 759 -62.01 -4.00 26.81
N PHE A 760 -61.03 -4.86 26.53
CA PHE A 760 -60.96 -6.20 27.12
C PHE A 760 -59.57 -6.53 27.69
N ALA A 761 -59.54 -7.16 28.87
CA ALA A 761 -58.32 -7.63 29.51
C ALA A 761 -58.10 -9.12 29.19
N LEU A 762 -56.93 -9.46 28.64
CA LEU A 762 -56.59 -10.84 28.26
C LEU A 762 -56.18 -11.66 29.50
N GLY A 763 -57.17 -12.34 30.08
CA GLY A 763 -57.02 -13.11 31.32
C GLY A 763 -55.95 -14.21 31.24
N GLY A 764 -55.06 -14.23 32.23
CA GLY A 764 -53.97 -15.21 32.37
C GLY A 764 -52.61 -14.56 32.62
N ALA A 765 -52.37 -13.40 32.01
CA ALA A 765 -51.18 -12.57 32.25
C ALA A 765 -51.45 -11.56 33.37
N GLU A 766 -51.11 -11.92 34.63
CA GLU A 766 -51.38 -11.08 35.81
C GLU A 766 -50.54 -9.78 35.86
N ARG A 767 -49.44 -9.71 35.10
CA ARG A 767 -48.62 -8.52 34.85
C ARG A 767 -47.86 -8.68 33.53
N THR A 768 -47.91 -7.68 32.65
CA THR A 768 -47.24 -7.69 31.34
C THR A 768 -46.27 -6.52 31.23
N ASP A 769 -44.98 -6.82 31.03
CA ASP A 769 -43.92 -5.80 30.93
C ASP A 769 -43.30 -5.71 29.52
N LEU A 770 -43.58 -6.68 28.64
CA LEU A 770 -43.24 -6.68 27.22
C LEU A 770 -44.33 -7.40 26.41
N ILE A 771 -44.63 -6.89 25.22
CA ILE A 771 -45.59 -7.45 24.25
C ILE A 771 -44.85 -7.57 22.91
N LEU A 772 -44.96 -8.72 22.24
CA LEU A 772 -44.51 -8.93 20.86
C LEU A 772 -45.68 -9.46 20.03
N GLY A 773 -45.93 -8.86 18.86
CA GLY A 773 -46.83 -9.41 17.84
C GLY A 773 -46.09 -10.33 16.86
N GLY A 774 -46.82 -11.14 16.11
CA GLY A 774 -46.30 -11.99 15.04
C GLY A 774 -47.26 -13.13 14.67
N ASP A 775 -47.12 -13.72 13.49
CA ASP A 775 -47.89 -14.90 13.05
C ASP A 775 -47.22 -16.20 13.52
N TYR A 776 -47.14 -16.39 14.84
CA TYR A 776 -46.41 -17.50 15.50
C TYR A 776 -47.00 -18.89 15.19
N ASN A 777 -48.11 -18.98 14.46
CA ASN A 777 -48.77 -20.22 14.07
C ASN A 777 -48.98 -20.38 12.53
N ARG A 778 -48.45 -19.45 11.73
CA ARG A 778 -48.56 -19.41 10.25
C ARG A 778 -50.00 -19.47 9.69
N ASP A 779 -51.03 -19.09 10.47
CA ASP A 779 -52.42 -19.02 10.00
C ASP A 779 -52.78 -17.66 9.35
N GLY A 780 -51.84 -16.73 9.37
CA GLY A 780 -51.92 -15.38 8.82
C GLY A 780 -52.35 -14.32 9.83
N ARG A 781 -52.92 -14.69 10.98
CA ARG A 781 -53.41 -13.70 11.97
C ARG A 781 -52.27 -13.26 12.89
N GLN A 782 -52.33 -12.01 13.35
CA GLN A 782 -51.39 -11.53 14.35
C GLN A 782 -51.74 -12.18 15.71
N ASP A 783 -50.85 -13.06 16.16
CA ASP A 783 -50.80 -13.61 17.50
C ASP A 783 -49.95 -12.71 18.40
N LEU A 784 -50.00 -12.94 19.71
CA LEU A 784 -49.33 -12.11 20.71
C LEU A 784 -48.53 -12.95 21.71
N VAL A 785 -47.30 -12.57 22.00
CA VAL A 785 -46.52 -13.08 23.13
C VAL A 785 -46.37 -11.98 24.17
N ALA A 786 -46.85 -12.25 25.38
CA ALA A 786 -46.80 -11.36 26.53
C ALA A 786 -45.80 -11.90 27.56
N PHE A 787 -44.81 -11.08 27.92
CA PHE A 787 -43.75 -11.43 28.86
C PHE A 787 -43.87 -10.63 30.16
N SER A 788 -43.47 -11.24 31.27
CA SER A 788 -43.46 -10.61 32.59
C SER A 788 -42.03 -10.46 33.12
N SER A 789 -41.73 -9.31 33.74
CA SER A 789 -40.46 -9.08 34.44
C SER A 789 -40.51 -9.51 35.91
N ASP A 790 -41.63 -10.09 36.35
CA ASP A 790 -41.89 -10.48 37.73
C ASP A 790 -41.74 -11.99 37.91
N ALA A 791 -41.12 -12.43 39.01
CA ALA A 791 -40.96 -13.85 39.32
C ALA A 791 -42.27 -14.52 39.78
N ALA A 792 -43.30 -13.73 40.11
CA ALA A 792 -44.67 -14.22 40.30
C ALA A 792 -45.55 -14.06 39.05
N GLY A 793 -45.05 -13.34 38.04
CA GLY A 793 -45.76 -13.08 36.78
C GLY A 793 -45.81 -14.31 35.88
N ARG A 794 -46.72 -14.29 34.90
CA ARG A 794 -46.89 -15.37 33.93
C ARG A 794 -46.73 -14.85 32.52
N SER A 795 -45.67 -15.30 31.87
CA SER A 795 -45.50 -15.16 30.43
C SER A 795 -46.49 -16.08 29.69
N MET A 796 -47.09 -15.59 28.61
CA MET A 796 -48.22 -16.19 27.90
C MET A 796 -48.06 -15.99 26.39
N ILE A 797 -48.51 -16.95 25.58
CA ILE A 797 -48.82 -16.73 24.17
C ILE A 797 -50.34 -16.73 23.98
N PHE A 798 -50.85 -15.84 23.14
CA PHE A 798 -52.26 -15.68 22.82
C PHE A 798 -52.46 -15.85 21.31
N LEU A 799 -53.02 -16.99 20.90
CA LEU A 799 -53.26 -17.31 19.50
C LEU A 799 -54.63 -16.80 19.06
N ARG A 800 -54.71 -16.05 17.96
CA ARG A 800 -55.91 -15.36 17.50
C ARG A 800 -56.86 -16.30 16.78
N GLN A 801 -58.12 -16.30 17.20
CA GLN A 801 -59.17 -17.15 16.65
C GLN A 801 -59.95 -16.43 15.54
N GLY A 802 -60.56 -17.19 14.63
CA GLY A 802 -61.31 -16.65 13.48
C GLY A 802 -62.61 -15.90 13.81
N ASP A 803 -62.99 -15.84 15.08
CA ASP A 803 -64.11 -15.03 15.61
C ASP A 803 -63.65 -13.73 16.29
N GLY A 804 -62.35 -13.42 16.25
CA GLY A 804 -61.74 -12.26 16.88
C GLY A 804 -61.35 -12.43 18.34
N THR A 805 -61.58 -13.61 18.94
CA THR A 805 -61.13 -13.91 20.31
C THR A 805 -59.68 -14.38 20.33
N PHE A 806 -59.06 -14.39 21.52
CA PHE A 806 -57.71 -14.90 21.75
C PHE A 806 -57.73 -16.14 22.64
N ARG A 807 -56.95 -17.15 22.25
CA ARG A 807 -56.70 -18.36 23.06
C ARG A 807 -55.34 -18.25 23.74
N GLY A 808 -55.35 -17.90 25.03
CA GLY A 808 -54.16 -17.89 25.87
C GLY A 808 -53.63 -19.30 26.19
N THR A 809 -52.31 -19.47 26.12
CA THR A 809 -51.53 -20.65 26.56
C THR A 809 -50.34 -20.16 27.39
N SER A 810 -50.04 -20.84 28.50
CA SER A 810 -48.94 -20.44 29.40
C SER A 810 -47.58 -20.80 28.82
N ALA A 811 -46.54 -20.01 29.12
CA ALA A 811 -45.17 -20.18 28.62
C ALA A 811 -44.67 -21.63 28.69
N LEU A 812 -44.81 -22.31 29.83
CA LEU A 812 -44.44 -23.72 30.03
C LEU A 812 -45.07 -24.69 29.00
N LEU A 813 -46.33 -24.46 28.62
CA LEU A 813 -47.05 -25.31 27.65
C LEU A 813 -46.74 -24.94 26.20
N ALA A 814 -46.16 -23.75 25.98
CA ALA A 814 -45.70 -23.27 24.68
C ALA A 814 -44.16 -23.35 24.52
N GLY A 815 -43.43 -23.94 25.47
CA GLY A 815 -41.97 -24.07 25.41
C GLY A 815 -41.16 -22.77 25.63
N LEU A 816 -41.79 -21.73 26.17
CA LEU A 816 -41.17 -20.44 26.50
C LEU A 816 -40.59 -20.43 27.93
N PRO A 817 -39.63 -19.52 28.24
CA PRO A 817 -38.95 -19.52 29.54
C PRO A 817 -39.89 -19.28 30.73
N GLU A 818 -39.76 -20.11 31.77
CA GLU A 818 -40.38 -19.88 33.07
C GLU A 818 -39.55 -18.89 33.90
N GLY A 819 -39.98 -17.63 33.96
CA GLY A 819 -39.46 -16.64 34.90
C GLY A 819 -39.39 -15.22 34.34
N PRO A 820 -38.71 -14.30 35.04
CA PRO A 820 -38.54 -12.92 34.63
C PRO A 820 -37.81 -12.79 33.29
N VAL A 821 -38.50 -12.20 32.30
CA VAL A 821 -37.93 -11.78 31.02
C VAL A 821 -37.65 -10.28 31.08
N THR A 822 -36.48 -9.88 30.58
CA THR A 822 -36.01 -8.49 30.53
C THR A 822 -36.25 -7.86 29.16
N LYS A 823 -35.95 -8.59 28.07
CA LYS A 823 -36.24 -8.21 26.69
C LYS A 823 -36.28 -9.46 25.81
N ALA A 824 -36.96 -9.39 24.67
CA ALA A 824 -36.96 -10.45 23.65
C ALA A 824 -37.03 -9.81 22.26
N TRP A 825 -36.55 -10.54 21.26
CA TRP A 825 -36.46 -10.13 19.86
C TRP A 825 -37.03 -11.25 18.97
N PRO A 826 -38.09 -10.98 18.18
CA PRO A 826 -38.59 -11.93 17.19
C PRO A 826 -37.72 -11.92 15.94
N GLY A 827 -37.66 -13.05 15.25
CA GLY A 827 -36.91 -13.23 14.01
C GLY A 827 -36.94 -14.68 13.54
N ASP A 828 -36.42 -14.94 12.35
CA ASP A 828 -36.17 -16.28 11.80
C ASP A 828 -34.66 -16.52 11.88
N PHE A 829 -34.20 -17.21 12.93
CA PHE A 829 -32.78 -17.43 13.23
C PHE A 829 -32.30 -18.82 12.78
N ASP A 830 -33.21 -19.75 12.47
CA ASP A 830 -32.88 -21.05 11.86
C ASP A 830 -33.20 -21.20 10.37
N SER A 831 -33.83 -20.18 9.77
CA SER A 831 -34.14 -20.08 8.34
C SER A 831 -35.11 -21.16 7.83
N ASP A 832 -35.91 -21.76 8.71
CA ASP A 832 -37.08 -22.56 8.33
C ASP A 832 -38.34 -21.68 8.06
N GLY A 833 -38.29 -20.41 8.48
CA GLY A 833 -39.33 -19.41 8.27
C GLY A 833 -40.48 -19.41 9.28
N ASP A 834 -40.39 -20.18 10.37
CA ASP A 834 -41.24 -19.99 11.55
C ASP A 834 -40.72 -18.82 12.41
N PRO A 835 -41.58 -18.01 13.05
CA PRO A 835 -41.11 -16.95 13.92
C PRO A 835 -40.54 -17.49 15.24
N ASP A 836 -39.23 -17.40 15.42
CA ASP A 836 -38.51 -17.69 16.66
C ASP A 836 -38.55 -16.50 17.64
N LEU A 837 -38.05 -16.73 18.85
CA LEU A 837 -37.76 -15.69 19.84
C LEU A 837 -36.37 -15.84 20.47
N LEU A 838 -35.50 -14.86 20.25
CA LEU A 838 -34.32 -14.67 21.10
C LEU A 838 -34.76 -13.97 22.39
N VAL A 839 -34.54 -14.58 23.56
CA VAL A 839 -35.08 -14.08 24.84
C VAL A 839 -33.95 -13.85 25.86
N TRP A 840 -33.91 -12.65 26.44
CA TRP A 840 -33.06 -12.33 27.60
C TRP A 840 -33.89 -12.38 28.89
N ALA A 841 -33.58 -13.35 29.74
CA ALA A 841 -34.26 -13.65 30.99
C ALA A 841 -33.27 -13.76 32.17
N ALA A 842 -33.79 -13.94 33.39
CA ALA A 842 -33.00 -13.99 34.62
C ALA A 842 -31.94 -15.11 34.67
N ASN A 843 -32.07 -16.16 33.86
CA ASN A 843 -31.10 -17.24 33.70
C ASN A 843 -30.08 -16.99 32.57
N GLY A 844 -30.34 -16.04 31.67
CA GLY A 844 -29.45 -15.77 30.54
C GLY A 844 -30.13 -15.25 29.28
N LEU A 845 -29.35 -15.18 28.20
CA LEU A 845 -29.85 -15.11 26.83
C LEU A 845 -30.07 -16.54 26.32
N GLY A 846 -31.16 -16.80 25.61
CA GLY A 846 -31.41 -18.09 24.96
C GLY A 846 -32.35 -17.96 23.77
N LEU A 847 -32.10 -18.74 22.72
CA LEU A 847 -32.91 -18.77 21.50
C LEU A 847 -34.00 -19.85 21.62
N TYR A 848 -35.25 -19.49 21.35
CA TYR A 848 -36.41 -20.37 21.39
C TYR A 848 -36.97 -20.49 19.97
N LEU A 849 -36.68 -21.61 19.32
CA LEU A 849 -37.01 -21.86 17.92
C LEU A 849 -38.50 -22.14 17.76
N GLY A 850 -39.14 -21.63 16.72
CA GLY A 850 -40.56 -21.82 16.43
C GLY A 850 -40.94 -23.25 16.05
N ASN A 851 -42.20 -23.44 15.65
CA ASN A 851 -42.69 -24.70 15.05
C ASN A 851 -43.96 -24.56 14.19
N GLY A 852 -44.37 -23.32 13.87
CA GLY A 852 -45.54 -23.05 13.02
C GLY A 852 -46.88 -23.43 13.64
N ALA A 853 -46.93 -23.62 14.96
CA ALA A 853 -48.16 -24.00 15.68
C ALA A 853 -48.36 -23.19 16.98
N GLY A 854 -47.68 -22.05 17.14
CA GLY A 854 -47.76 -21.23 18.36
C GLY A 854 -47.06 -21.87 19.56
N SER A 855 -45.92 -22.53 19.34
CA SER A 855 -45.10 -23.13 20.39
C SER A 855 -43.63 -23.18 19.95
N PHE A 856 -42.73 -23.29 20.93
CA PHE A 856 -41.30 -23.11 20.73
C PHE A 856 -40.48 -24.27 21.33
N ASN A 857 -39.24 -24.42 20.87
CA ASN A 857 -38.26 -25.38 21.35
C ASN A 857 -37.01 -24.61 21.79
N GLY A 858 -36.67 -24.63 23.09
CA GLY A 858 -35.48 -23.93 23.58
C GLY A 858 -35.27 -24.02 25.09
N PRO A 859 -34.23 -23.33 25.62
CA PRO A 859 -33.26 -22.54 24.86
C PRO A 859 -32.27 -23.39 24.06
N ALA A 860 -31.84 -22.89 22.91
CA ALA A 860 -30.62 -23.33 22.24
C ALA A 860 -29.41 -22.55 22.80
N ASP A 861 -28.51 -23.26 23.50
CA ASP A 861 -27.40 -22.68 24.27
C ASP A 861 -26.14 -22.40 23.41
N ASP A 862 -26.23 -21.52 22.40
CA ASP A 862 -25.10 -21.19 21.50
C ASP A 862 -24.58 -19.74 21.62
N LEU A 863 -25.31 -18.85 22.33
CA LEU A 863 -24.86 -17.48 22.68
C LEU A 863 -24.49 -17.39 24.18
N PRO A 864 -23.43 -16.63 24.56
CA PRO A 864 -22.95 -16.61 25.94
C PRO A 864 -23.68 -15.60 26.83
N ASN A 865 -23.85 -15.97 28.10
CA ASN A 865 -24.22 -15.05 29.16
C ASN A 865 -23.09 -14.05 29.48
N LEU A 866 -23.29 -12.79 29.14
CA LEU A 866 -22.37 -11.68 29.42
C LEU A 866 -22.81 -10.91 30.68
N ALA A 867 -21.86 -10.58 31.55
CA ALA A 867 -22.16 -10.08 32.90
C ALA A 867 -22.59 -8.59 32.99
N ASP A 868 -22.35 -7.82 31.93
CA ASP A 868 -22.81 -6.43 31.74
C ASP A 868 -23.58 -6.33 30.41
N LEU A 869 -24.37 -7.34 30.05
CA LEU A 869 -25.27 -7.27 28.89
C LEU A 869 -26.28 -6.13 29.10
N ARG A 870 -26.40 -5.24 28.11
CA ARG A 870 -27.25 -4.04 28.18
C ARG A 870 -28.37 -4.09 27.17
N ASP A 871 -28.05 -4.54 25.96
CA ASP A 871 -28.99 -4.69 24.87
C ASP A 871 -28.48 -5.73 23.86
N VAL A 872 -29.36 -6.19 22.98
CA VAL A 872 -29.03 -7.00 21.81
C VAL A 872 -29.61 -6.31 20.57
N VAL A 873 -28.85 -6.33 19.49
CA VAL A 873 -29.27 -5.82 18.18
C VAL A 873 -29.20 -6.96 17.17
N VAL A 874 -30.25 -7.11 16.36
CA VAL A 874 -30.43 -8.23 15.42
C VAL A 874 -30.70 -7.65 14.03
N SER A 875 -30.01 -8.17 13.01
CA SER A 875 -30.22 -7.86 11.58
C SER A 875 -29.42 -8.86 10.74
N ASP A 876 -29.82 -9.12 9.50
CA ASP A 876 -28.88 -9.63 8.49
C ASP A 876 -27.89 -8.50 8.14
N ILE A 877 -26.57 -8.74 8.27
CA ILE A 877 -25.53 -7.70 8.17
C ILE A 877 -24.51 -7.97 7.06
N ASP A 878 -24.21 -9.23 6.72
CA ASP A 878 -23.41 -9.55 5.53
C ASP A 878 -24.21 -9.97 4.28
N ARG A 879 -25.54 -10.07 4.40
CA ARG A 879 -26.51 -10.33 3.32
C ARG A 879 -26.48 -11.77 2.84
N ASP A 880 -26.19 -12.72 3.73
CA ASP A 880 -26.32 -14.15 3.45
C ASP A 880 -27.77 -14.67 3.57
N GLY A 881 -28.68 -13.87 4.11
CA GLY A 881 -30.10 -14.18 4.31
C GLY A 881 -30.43 -14.72 5.71
N THR A 882 -29.48 -14.72 6.64
CA THR A 882 -29.66 -15.20 8.03
C THR A 882 -29.47 -14.07 9.04
N LEU A 883 -30.01 -14.20 10.25
CA LEU A 883 -30.00 -13.12 11.25
C LEU A 883 -28.72 -13.13 12.12
N ASP A 884 -27.94 -12.06 12.02
CA ASP A 884 -26.76 -11.80 12.86
C ASP A 884 -27.14 -11.10 14.18
N VAL A 885 -26.24 -11.20 15.16
CA VAL A 885 -26.49 -10.76 16.55
C VAL A 885 -25.31 -9.96 17.12
N LEU A 886 -25.54 -8.69 17.44
CA LEU A 886 -24.63 -7.82 18.19
C LEU A 886 -25.05 -7.76 19.67
N LEU A 887 -24.29 -8.42 20.54
CA LEU A 887 -24.47 -8.35 22.00
C LEU A 887 -23.75 -7.11 22.55
N LEU A 888 -24.50 -6.08 22.98
CA LEU A 888 -23.93 -4.87 23.58
C LEU A 888 -23.70 -5.09 25.08
N ALA A 889 -22.44 -5.23 25.48
CA ALA A 889 -22.07 -5.67 26.83
C ALA A 889 -20.91 -4.87 27.46
N GLY A 890 -20.96 -3.54 27.34
CA GLY A 890 -19.93 -2.66 27.89
C GLY A 890 -18.58 -2.85 27.19
N VAL A 891 -17.60 -3.43 27.90
CA VAL A 891 -16.29 -3.82 27.33
C VAL A 891 -16.25 -5.25 26.79
N ASP A 892 -17.29 -6.04 27.07
CA ASP A 892 -17.45 -7.43 26.64
C ASP A 892 -18.35 -7.56 25.39
N THR A 893 -18.66 -6.44 24.72
CA THR A 893 -19.45 -6.37 23.48
C THR A 893 -18.91 -7.33 22.43
N ARG A 894 -19.78 -8.11 21.78
CA ARG A 894 -19.42 -9.19 20.84
C ARG A 894 -20.39 -9.26 19.67
N PHE A 895 -19.86 -9.61 18.51
CA PHE A 895 -20.63 -9.83 17.29
C PHE A 895 -20.65 -11.31 16.94
N TYR A 896 -21.83 -11.79 16.55
CA TYR A 896 -22.07 -13.16 16.12
C TYR A 896 -22.73 -13.15 14.75
N TYR A 897 -22.13 -13.88 13.83
CA TYR A 897 -22.78 -14.23 12.58
C TYR A 897 -23.80 -15.34 12.80
N GLY A 898 -24.92 -15.26 12.09
CA GLY A 898 -25.88 -16.34 11.90
C GLY A 898 -25.30 -17.49 11.06
N ARG A 899 -26.12 -18.53 10.88
CA ARG A 899 -25.81 -19.69 10.01
C ARG A 899 -27.06 -20.33 9.37
N GLY A 900 -28.24 -19.74 9.54
CA GLY A 900 -29.51 -20.33 9.09
C GLY A 900 -29.74 -21.74 9.61
N ASN A 901 -29.54 -21.92 10.93
CA ASN A 901 -29.84 -23.17 11.66
C ASN A 901 -29.92 -23.01 13.20
N GLY A 902 -30.13 -21.79 13.71
CA GLY A 902 -30.19 -21.50 15.16
C GLY A 902 -28.83 -21.58 15.88
N SER A 903 -27.72 -21.76 15.16
CA SER A 903 -26.36 -21.70 15.70
C SER A 903 -25.59 -20.50 15.13
N PHE A 904 -24.61 -20.01 15.89
CA PHE A 904 -23.93 -18.75 15.65
C PHE A 904 -22.41 -18.94 15.56
N PHE A 905 -21.68 -17.91 15.09
CA PHE A 905 -20.23 -17.85 15.28
C PHE A 905 -19.70 -16.45 15.64
N LEU A 906 -18.89 -16.42 16.70
CA LEU A 906 -18.22 -15.20 17.18
C LEU A 906 -17.17 -14.72 16.17
N ASP A 907 -17.26 -13.46 15.74
CA ASP A 907 -16.17 -12.75 15.07
C ASP A 907 -15.75 -11.48 15.83
N ARG A 908 -14.72 -10.79 15.32
CA ARG A 908 -14.04 -9.67 15.95
C ARG A 908 -14.59 -8.35 15.40
N LEU A 909 -15.18 -7.53 16.26
CA LEU A 909 -15.60 -6.15 15.99
C LEU A 909 -14.58 -5.33 15.19
N ALA A 910 -13.27 -5.55 15.43
CA ALA A 910 -12.18 -4.86 14.75
C ALA A 910 -11.97 -5.25 13.27
N LEU A 911 -12.43 -6.43 12.82
CA LEU A 911 -12.41 -6.83 11.41
C LEU A 911 -13.61 -6.27 10.64
N LEU A 912 -14.72 -6.07 11.35
CA LEU A 912 -15.99 -5.50 10.89
C LEU A 912 -16.07 -3.97 11.06
N GLY A 913 -14.99 -3.30 11.47
CA GLY A 913 -14.95 -1.84 11.65
C GLY A 913 -15.77 -1.28 12.84
N LEU A 914 -16.58 -2.11 13.50
CA LEU A 914 -17.36 -1.85 14.72
C LEU A 914 -16.53 -1.52 15.98
N THR A 915 -15.30 -1.04 15.82
CA THR A 915 -14.49 -0.50 16.92
C THR A 915 -15.17 0.69 17.60
N GLY A 916 -15.01 0.81 18.92
CA GLY A 916 -15.62 1.88 19.71
C GLY A 916 -17.14 1.71 19.95
N THR A 917 -17.73 0.56 19.61
CA THR A 917 -19.03 0.08 20.13
C THR A 917 -18.93 -0.37 21.60
N GLU A 918 -17.70 -0.59 22.08
CA GLU A 918 -17.38 -0.74 23.50
C GLU A 918 -17.92 0.47 24.30
N GLY A 919 -18.80 0.21 25.26
CA GLY A 919 -19.49 1.23 26.05
C GLY A 919 -20.76 1.81 25.40
N LEU A 920 -21.32 1.17 24.37
CA LEU A 920 -22.74 1.38 24.02
C LEU A 920 -23.67 0.87 25.14
N ASP A 921 -24.87 1.45 25.20
CA ASP A 921 -25.93 1.18 26.17
C ASP A 921 -27.24 0.71 25.47
N ARG A 922 -27.54 1.24 24.27
CA ARG A 922 -28.56 0.77 23.32
C ARG A 922 -28.01 0.78 21.89
N GLY A 923 -28.62 0.01 21.00
CA GLY A 923 -28.32 0.04 19.57
C GLY A 923 -29.47 -0.43 18.68
N VAL A 924 -29.42 -0.06 17.41
CA VAL A 924 -30.39 -0.41 16.36
C VAL A 924 -29.69 -0.44 15.01
N PHE A 925 -30.10 -1.36 14.13
CA PHE A 925 -29.66 -1.45 12.74
C PHE A 925 -30.74 -0.91 11.81
N ALA A 926 -30.38 -0.02 10.89
CA ALA A 926 -31.29 0.58 9.89
C ALA A 926 -30.47 1.25 8.77
N ASP A 927 -31.03 1.40 7.56
CA ASP A 927 -30.46 2.25 6.51
C ASP A 927 -30.82 3.71 6.80
N VAL A 928 -29.93 4.47 7.45
CA VAL A 928 -30.22 5.84 7.88
C VAL A 928 -29.66 6.90 6.93
N ASN A 929 -29.00 6.47 5.86
CA ASN A 929 -28.40 7.36 4.87
C ASN A 929 -29.05 7.23 3.47
N GLY A 930 -29.80 6.15 3.22
CA GLY A 930 -30.57 5.90 2.01
C GLY A 930 -29.79 5.23 0.87
N ASP A 931 -28.65 4.58 1.16
CA ASP A 931 -27.82 3.92 0.15
C ASP A 931 -28.11 2.41 -0.03
N GLY A 932 -29.06 1.86 0.74
CA GLY A 932 -29.42 0.45 0.74
C GLY A 932 -28.47 -0.42 1.57
N LEU A 933 -27.63 0.17 2.42
CA LEU A 933 -26.76 -0.51 3.38
C LEU A 933 -27.32 -0.44 4.80
N VAL A 934 -26.97 -1.41 5.64
CA VAL A 934 -27.43 -1.44 7.04
C VAL A 934 -26.41 -0.66 7.89
N ASP A 935 -26.83 0.46 8.45
CA ASP A 935 -26.03 1.28 9.38
C ASP A 935 -26.33 0.88 10.84
N LEU A 936 -25.38 1.12 11.74
CA LEU A 936 -25.57 0.99 13.20
C LEU A 936 -25.74 2.36 13.83
N ILE A 937 -26.83 2.60 14.57
CA ILE A 937 -26.96 3.70 15.53
C ILE A 937 -26.94 3.15 16.95
N GLY A 938 -26.31 3.86 17.88
CA GLY A 938 -26.35 3.50 19.31
C GLY A 938 -26.03 4.64 20.27
N THR A 939 -26.41 4.48 21.53
CA THR A 939 -26.15 5.43 22.62
C THR A 939 -24.99 4.98 23.49
N SER A 940 -24.15 5.91 23.96
CA SER A 940 -23.09 5.65 24.93
C SER A 940 -22.94 6.82 25.90
N ALA A 941 -23.16 6.63 27.19
CA ALA A 941 -22.74 7.54 28.27
C ALA A 941 -23.07 9.04 28.04
N GLY A 942 -24.23 9.35 27.44
CA GLY A 942 -24.67 10.71 27.09
C GLY A 942 -24.79 10.99 25.59
N ALA A 943 -23.97 10.35 24.75
CA ALA A 943 -23.89 10.66 23.32
C ALA A 943 -24.57 9.60 22.43
N ILE A 944 -25.15 10.03 21.30
CA ILE A 944 -25.50 9.14 20.17
C ILE A 944 -24.25 9.02 19.27
N ARG A 945 -23.99 7.80 18.79
CA ARG A 945 -22.95 7.46 17.79
C ARG A 945 -23.59 6.68 16.65
N TYR A 946 -22.98 6.74 15.48
CA TYR A 946 -23.36 5.91 14.35
C TYR A 946 -22.15 5.44 13.54
N TRP A 947 -22.31 4.29 12.89
CA TRP A 947 -21.35 3.69 11.98
C TRP A 947 -22.10 3.35 10.69
N LEU A 948 -21.61 3.84 9.55
CA LEU A 948 -22.23 3.55 8.26
C LEU A 948 -21.81 2.17 7.75
N GLY A 949 -22.74 1.45 7.13
CA GLY A 949 -22.52 0.14 6.52
C GLY A 949 -21.57 0.18 5.32
N GLY A 950 -21.17 -1.01 4.87
CA GLY A 950 -20.29 -1.19 3.71
C GLY A 950 -20.91 -2.09 2.65
N THR A 951 -20.28 -2.15 1.48
CA THR A 951 -20.59 -3.16 0.45
C THR A 951 -19.83 -4.48 0.68
N ASP A 952 -18.80 -4.45 1.52
CA ASP A 952 -18.40 -5.54 2.41
C ASP A 952 -19.03 -5.32 3.81
N PRO A 953 -19.18 -6.35 4.67
CA PRO A 953 -19.79 -6.22 6.01
C PRO A 953 -18.90 -5.49 7.03
N ARG A 954 -18.37 -4.33 6.63
CA ARG A 954 -17.53 -3.46 7.44
C ARG A 954 -18.20 -2.11 7.65
N PHE A 955 -18.25 -1.72 8.91
CA PHE A 955 -18.83 -0.48 9.36
C PHE A 955 -17.76 0.61 9.48
N THR A 956 -18.05 1.80 8.94
CA THR A 956 -17.21 2.98 9.10
C THR A 956 -17.76 3.88 10.21
N GLN A 957 -17.07 3.96 11.35
CA GLN A 957 -17.46 4.89 12.42
C GLN A 957 -17.37 6.34 11.91
N VAL A 958 -18.47 7.07 11.97
CA VAL A 958 -18.49 8.51 11.70
C VAL A 958 -18.24 9.27 13.00
N GLN A 959 -17.61 10.45 12.94
CA GLN A 959 -17.42 11.28 14.14
C GLN A 959 -18.77 11.79 14.64
N GLY A 960 -19.24 11.19 15.74
CA GLY A 960 -20.51 11.54 16.38
C GLY A 960 -20.58 13.00 16.84
N LEU A 961 -21.78 13.56 16.77
CA LEU A 961 -22.01 14.98 17.05
C LEU A 961 -21.96 15.30 18.55
N GLN A 962 -21.25 16.37 18.88
CA GLN A 962 -21.25 16.98 20.20
C GLN A 962 -22.58 17.72 20.40
N GLY A 963 -23.59 17.08 21.00
CA GLY A 963 -24.91 17.70 21.20
C GLY A 963 -25.96 16.83 21.87
N ALA A 964 -25.87 15.50 21.77
CA ALA A 964 -26.56 14.60 22.69
C ALA A 964 -25.89 14.68 24.07
N GLU A 965 -26.65 15.11 25.09
CA GLU A 965 -26.23 15.13 26.50
C GLU A 965 -26.86 13.99 27.33
N HIS A 966 -27.70 13.15 26.71
CA HIS A 966 -28.51 12.11 27.36
C HIS A 966 -28.32 10.78 26.61
N GLY A 967 -27.89 9.73 27.33
CA GLY A 967 -27.98 8.35 26.82
C GLY A 967 -29.41 7.86 26.97
N ALA A 968 -29.95 7.15 25.98
CA ALA A 968 -31.36 6.75 25.98
C ALA A 968 -31.57 5.36 26.60
N ASP A 969 -32.64 5.20 27.38
CA ASP A 969 -33.15 3.89 27.86
C ASP A 969 -33.95 3.16 26.76
N THR A 970 -34.56 3.92 25.84
CA THR A 970 -35.24 3.44 24.63
C THR A 970 -34.84 4.33 23.46
N LEU A 971 -34.52 3.72 22.31
CA LEU A 971 -34.20 4.38 21.06
C LEU A 971 -35.00 3.71 19.93
N MET A 972 -35.59 4.51 19.06
CA MET A 972 -36.37 4.08 17.89
C MET A 972 -35.94 4.87 16.65
N ILE A 973 -36.18 4.29 15.48
CA ILE A 973 -35.91 4.89 14.17
C ILE A 973 -37.16 4.79 13.29
N SER A 974 -37.48 5.88 12.61
CA SER A 974 -38.53 6.02 11.59
C SER A 974 -38.27 7.32 10.84
N ASP A 975 -38.71 7.45 9.58
CA ASP A 975 -39.03 8.79 9.05
C ASP A 975 -40.20 9.32 9.90
N VAL A 976 -40.03 10.47 10.57
CA VAL A 976 -41.07 11.02 11.47
C VAL A 976 -41.60 12.37 10.98
N ASP A 977 -40.76 13.24 10.40
CA ASP A 977 -41.23 14.53 9.86
C ASP A 977 -41.64 14.50 8.36
N ARG A 978 -41.43 13.37 7.68
CA ARG A 978 -41.69 13.10 6.27
C ARG A 978 -40.78 13.86 5.29
N ASP A 979 -39.52 14.11 5.64
CA ASP A 979 -38.50 14.57 4.68
C ASP A 979 -37.93 13.46 3.77
N GLY A 980 -38.07 12.19 4.18
CA GLY A 980 -37.64 11.00 3.45
C GLY A 980 -36.33 10.36 3.94
N ALA A 981 -35.68 10.90 4.97
CA ALA A 981 -34.64 10.22 5.74
C ALA A 981 -35.23 9.51 6.97
N LEU A 982 -34.43 8.67 7.65
CA LEU A 982 -34.83 8.04 8.91
C LEU A 982 -34.30 8.82 10.12
N ASP A 983 -35.21 9.29 10.97
CA ASP A 983 -34.91 10.05 12.19
C ASP A 983 -34.67 9.14 13.40
N VAL A 984 -34.08 9.71 14.46
CA VAL A 984 -33.90 9.02 15.75
C VAL A 984 -34.80 9.63 16.83
N VAL A 985 -35.64 8.80 17.45
CA VAL A 985 -36.43 9.17 18.64
C VAL A 985 -35.84 8.48 19.88
N ALA A 986 -35.64 9.23 20.96
CA ALA A 986 -34.96 8.76 22.16
C ALA A 986 -35.68 9.16 23.46
N LEU A 987 -35.72 8.23 24.43
CA LEU A 987 -36.26 8.45 25.77
C LEU A 987 -35.18 8.30 26.85
N ASN A 988 -35.04 9.29 27.74
CA ASN A 988 -34.46 9.15 29.08
C ASN A 988 -34.98 10.29 29.98
N GLY A 989 -36.05 10.02 30.72
CA GLY A 989 -36.75 11.03 31.52
C GLY A 989 -37.54 12.02 30.66
N ASP A 990 -36.84 12.77 29.81
CA ASP A 990 -37.36 13.55 28.69
C ASP A 990 -37.42 12.70 27.40
N ALA A 991 -38.34 13.05 26.49
CA ALA A 991 -38.50 12.48 25.16
C ALA A 991 -38.00 13.47 24.10
N ARG A 992 -37.20 13.00 23.14
CA ARG A 992 -36.53 13.87 22.16
C ARG A 992 -36.52 13.27 20.76
N PHE A 993 -36.65 14.17 19.79
CA PHE A 993 -36.57 13.93 18.36
C PHE A 993 -35.22 14.44 17.83
N TYR A 994 -34.53 13.65 17.01
CA TYR A 994 -33.27 14.00 16.37
C TYR A 994 -33.40 13.73 14.86
N PRO A 995 -33.73 14.74 14.04
CA PRO A 995 -33.87 14.54 12.60
C PRO A 995 -32.54 14.24 11.92
N ILE A 996 -32.53 13.52 10.79
CA ILE A 996 -31.32 13.22 10.00
C ILE A 996 -31.39 13.89 8.63
N ASP A 997 -30.58 14.93 8.40
CA ASP A 997 -30.40 15.50 7.05
C ASP A 997 -29.66 14.46 6.17
N GLY A 998 -30.34 13.96 5.13
CA GLY A 998 -29.97 12.77 4.34
C GLY A 998 -28.54 12.80 3.75
N GLY A 999 -27.59 12.23 4.48
CA GLY A 999 -26.16 12.21 4.15
C GLY A 999 -25.32 13.36 4.74
N ALA A 1000 -25.93 14.32 5.44
CA ALA A 1000 -25.24 15.33 6.25
C ALA A 1000 -25.23 14.99 7.75
N GLY A 1001 -26.18 14.19 8.21
CA GLY A 1001 -26.22 13.55 9.54
C GLY A 1001 -27.19 14.20 10.54
N LEU A 1002 -27.21 13.63 11.75
CA LEU A 1002 -28.10 14.02 12.86
C LEU A 1002 -28.06 15.53 13.17
N LEU A 1003 -29.24 16.13 13.25
CA LEU A 1003 -29.47 17.54 13.59
C LEU A 1003 -29.63 17.74 15.11
N PRO A 1004 -29.62 18.99 15.62
CA PRO A 1004 -29.82 19.28 17.04
C PRO A 1004 -31.20 18.84 17.53
N ALA A 1005 -31.25 18.16 18.68
CA ALA A 1005 -32.46 17.53 19.19
C ALA A 1005 -33.57 18.52 19.57
N GLU A 1006 -34.79 18.28 19.09
CA GLU A 1006 -35.99 18.99 19.50
C GLU A 1006 -36.67 18.29 20.71
N PRO A 1007 -37.13 19.04 21.73
CA PRO A 1007 -37.84 18.48 22.88
C PRO A 1007 -39.31 18.23 22.57
N LEU A 1008 -39.78 17.00 22.79
CA LEU A 1008 -41.20 16.65 22.62
C LEU A 1008 -42.06 17.17 23.80
N PRO A 1009 -43.35 17.48 23.58
CA PRO A 1009 -44.21 18.05 24.61
C PRO A 1009 -44.52 17.07 25.76
N TRP A 1010 -43.95 17.39 26.93
CA TRP A 1010 -44.10 16.72 28.24
C TRP A 1010 -43.54 15.30 28.32
N ALA A 1011 -42.35 15.16 28.93
CA ALA A 1011 -41.84 13.85 29.32
C ALA A 1011 -41.27 13.89 30.74
N ALA A 1012 -41.70 12.92 31.56
CA ALA A 1012 -41.24 12.68 32.93
C ALA A 1012 -41.93 11.40 33.46
N GLY A 1013 -41.18 10.30 33.55
CA GLY A 1013 -41.71 9.00 33.99
C GLY A 1013 -42.25 8.11 32.85
N ASP A 1014 -41.80 8.36 31.63
CA ASP A 1014 -42.10 7.57 30.44
C ASP A 1014 -41.18 6.34 30.35
N ARG A 1015 -41.72 5.23 29.82
CA ARG A 1015 -41.15 3.88 29.98
C ARG A 1015 -41.04 3.11 28.67
N ALA A 1016 -41.99 3.28 27.76
CA ALA A 1016 -41.94 2.75 26.39
C ALA A 1016 -42.60 3.71 25.38
N LEU A 1017 -42.28 3.49 24.11
CA LEU A 1017 -42.73 4.24 22.95
C LEU A 1017 -43.24 3.25 21.90
N ALA A 1018 -44.16 3.69 21.05
CA ALA A 1018 -44.36 3.16 19.69
C ALA A 1018 -44.54 4.34 18.72
N ILE A 1019 -44.29 4.09 17.44
CA ILE A 1019 -44.44 5.06 16.34
C ILE A 1019 -45.37 4.43 15.31
N ALA A 1020 -46.53 5.04 15.07
CA ALA A 1020 -47.58 4.49 14.21
C ALA A 1020 -48.62 5.56 13.83
N ASP A 1021 -49.17 5.52 12.63
CA ASP A 1021 -50.31 6.37 12.24
C ASP A 1021 -51.61 5.84 12.86
N LEU A 1022 -51.95 6.34 14.06
CA LEU A 1022 -53.19 5.99 14.77
C LEU A 1022 -54.36 6.87 14.32
N THR A 1023 -54.08 8.05 13.78
CA THR A 1023 -55.10 8.99 13.34
C THR A 1023 -55.59 8.72 11.91
N ASN A 1024 -54.86 7.90 11.14
CA ASN A 1024 -55.10 7.52 9.74
C ASN A 1024 -54.92 8.70 8.76
N ASP A 1025 -53.97 9.61 9.06
CA ASP A 1025 -53.61 10.80 8.25
C ASP A 1025 -52.25 10.63 7.49
N ALA A 1026 -51.65 9.45 7.61
CA ALA A 1026 -50.29 9.04 7.25
C ALA A 1026 -49.17 9.76 8.02
N ARG A 1027 -49.49 10.64 8.97
CA ARG A 1027 -48.64 11.17 10.06
C ARG A 1027 -48.19 10.02 11.00
N PRO A 1028 -46.91 9.68 11.22
CA PRO A 1028 -46.61 8.74 12.31
C PRO A 1028 -46.84 9.43 13.65
N ASP A 1029 -47.85 8.98 14.40
CA ASP A 1029 -48.11 9.44 15.75
C ASP A 1029 -47.16 8.75 16.76
N LEU A 1030 -46.78 9.47 17.82
CA LEU A 1030 -45.93 8.96 18.90
C LEU A 1030 -46.81 8.50 20.08
N VAL A 1031 -46.80 7.20 20.35
CA VAL A 1031 -47.54 6.54 21.43
C VAL A 1031 -46.63 6.35 22.63
N ILE A 1032 -46.79 7.18 23.66
CA ILE A 1032 -45.92 7.19 24.84
C ILE A 1032 -46.66 6.58 26.03
N VAL A 1033 -46.05 5.60 26.69
CA VAL A 1033 -46.59 4.97 27.91
C VAL A 1033 -45.63 5.05 29.10
N GLY A 1034 -46.18 5.22 30.30
CA GLY A 1034 -45.41 5.24 31.53
C GLY A 1034 -46.25 5.40 32.79
N ASP A 1035 -45.68 6.06 33.80
CA ASP A 1035 -46.28 6.19 35.14
C ASP A 1035 -47.64 6.92 35.17
N ASN A 1036 -47.97 7.65 34.09
CA ASN A 1036 -49.21 8.41 33.92
C ASN A 1036 -50.19 7.79 32.89
N GLY A 1037 -50.00 6.52 32.53
CA GLY A 1037 -50.80 5.83 31.50
C GLY A 1037 -50.29 6.07 30.09
N VAL A 1038 -51.21 5.98 29.12
CA VAL A 1038 -50.94 6.16 27.68
C VAL A 1038 -51.24 7.59 27.23
N ARG A 1039 -50.41 8.11 26.34
CA ARG A 1039 -50.53 9.43 25.69
C ARG A 1039 -50.16 9.29 24.22
N VAL A 1040 -50.85 10.03 23.35
CA VAL A 1040 -50.54 10.07 21.90
C VAL A 1040 -50.27 11.51 21.48
N LEU A 1041 -49.20 11.71 20.74
CA LEU A 1041 -48.84 12.97 20.08
C LEU A 1041 -48.88 12.76 18.56
N SER A 1042 -49.64 13.59 17.85
CA SER A 1042 -49.74 13.56 16.39
C SER A 1042 -48.95 14.72 15.78
N ASP A 1043 -48.21 14.51 14.69
CA ASP A 1043 -47.70 15.65 13.91
C ASP A 1043 -48.81 16.18 13.01
N THR A 1044 -49.00 17.50 13.00
CA THR A 1044 -49.98 18.14 12.12
C THR A 1044 -49.33 18.89 10.94
N GLY A 1045 -48.11 18.52 10.53
CA GLY A 1045 -47.29 19.27 9.57
C GLY A 1045 -46.87 20.66 10.07
N GLY A 1046 -46.91 20.84 11.39
CA GLY A 1046 -46.67 22.12 12.07
C GLY A 1046 -46.14 21.94 13.50
N GLY A 1047 -45.68 20.72 13.82
CA GLY A 1047 -45.27 20.32 15.16
C GLY A 1047 -46.35 19.52 15.90
N TRP A 1048 -45.88 18.82 16.92
CA TRP A 1048 -46.62 17.85 17.73
C TRP A 1048 -47.82 18.42 18.49
N GLN A 1049 -48.99 17.79 18.33
CA GLN A 1049 -50.21 18.11 19.06
C GLN A 1049 -50.75 16.88 19.83
N PRO A 1050 -51.22 17.06 21.09
CA PRO A 1050 -51.79 15.95 21.86
C PRO A 1050 -53.17 15.51 21.35
N VAL A 1051 -53.37 14.20 21.22
CA VAL A 1051 -54.66 13.59 20.82
C VAL A 1051 -55.59 13.44 22.04
N ASP A 1052 -56.88 13.75 21.89
CA ASP A 1052 -57.90 13.51 22.93
C ASP A 1052 -58.34 12.04 22.93
N LEU A 1053 -57.59 11.22 23.64
CA LEU A 1053 -57.85 9.79 23.82
C LEU A 1053 -59.26 9.48 24.39
N ALA A 1054 -59.87 10.41 25.13
CA ALA A 1054 -61.22 10.23 25.66
C ALA A 1054 -62.31 10.39 24.57
N ALA A 1055 -62.02 11.11 23.48
CA ALA A 1055 -62.91 11.22 22.31
C ALA A 1055 -62.91 9.91 21.48
N LEU A 1056 -61.74 9.27 21.36
CA LEU A 1056 -61.58 7.93 20.76
C LEU A 1056 -62.29 6.84 21.59
N GLY A 1057 -62.49 7.07 22.90
CA GLY A 1057 -63.12 6.13 23.82
C GLY A 1057 -62.14 5.30 24.65
N VAL A 1058 -60.85 5.62 24.55
CA VAL A 1058 -59.79 5.02 25.37
C VAL A 1058 -59.96 5.50 26.82
N PRO A 1059 -60.09 4.59 27.81
CA PRO A 1059 -60.21 4.98 29.21
C PRO A 1059 -58.85 5.46 29.77
N PRO A 1060 -58.84 6.24 30.87
CA PRO A 1060 -57.61 6.58 31.56
C PRO A 1060 -57.01 5.32 32.23
N PHE A 1061 -55.83 4.91 31.79
CA PHE A 1061 -55.07 3.80 32.37
C PHE A 1061 -54.21 4.25 33.57
N GLY A 1062 -53.86 3.28 34.43
CA GLY A 1062 -52.83 3.44 35.46
C GLY A 1062 -51.41 3.44 34.88
N ALA A 1063 -50.39 3.19 35.72
CA ALA A 1063 -49.02 3.07 35.23
C ALA A 1063 -48.88 1.90 34.23
N LEU A 1064 -48.28 2.17 33.08
CA LEU A 1064 -48.03 1.19 32.01
C LEU A 1064 -46.52 1.00 31.79
N THR A 1065 -46.12 -0.17 31.33
CA THR A 1065 -44.72 -0.57 31.14
C THR A 1065 -44.39 -0.96 29.69
N SER A 1066 -45.36 -1.37 28.88
CA SER A 1066 -45.18 -1.68 27.46
C SER A 1066 -46.36 -1.24 26.60
N VAL A 1067 -46.07 -0.98 25.32
CA VAL A 1067 -47.06 -0.70 24.27
C VAL A 1067 -46.66 -1.43 23.00
N ALA A 1068 -47.65 -1.93 22.26
CA ALA A 1068 -47.50 -2.38 20.88
C ALA A 1068 -48.71 -1.93 20.06
N VAL A 1069 -48.54 -1.83 18.74
CA VAL A 1069 -49.54 -1.29 17.81
C VAL A 1069 -49.64 -2.20 16.59
N PHE A 1070 -50.83 -2.74 16.33
CA PHE A 1070 -51.10 -3.62 15.18
C PHE A 1070 -52.57 -3.50 14.77
N ASP A 1071 -52.88 -3.60 13.48
CA ASP A 1071 -54.24 -3.91 13.01
C ASP A 1071 -54.55 -5.34 13.45
N LEU A 1072 -55.40 -5.49 14.49
CA LEU A 1072 -55.62 -6.77 15.14
C LEU A 1072 -56.76 -7.53 14.47
N ASP A 1073 -57.82 -6.85 14.01
CA ASP A 1073 -59.00 -7.48 13.42
C ASP A 1073 -59.09 -7.51 11.89
N ARG A 1074 -58.19 -6.79 11.21
CA ARG A 1074 -58.09 -6.57 9.76
C ARG A 1074 -59.19 -5.66 9.19
N ASP A 1075 -59.59 -4.63 9.93
CA ASP A 1075 -60.42 -3.53 9.41
C ASP A 1075 -59.62 -2.29 8.97
N GLY A 1076 -58.29 -2.30 9.10
CA GLY A 1076 -57.40 -1.25 8.60
C GLY A 1076 -57.17 -0.08 9.56
N ASP A 1077 -57.83 -0.03 10.72
CA ASP A 1077 -57.44 0.84 11.83
C ASP A 1077 -56.38 0.13 12.70
N LEU A 1078 -55.51 0.89 13.38
CA LEU A 1078 -54.46 0.34 14.24
C LEU A 1078 -54.91 0.27 15.70
N ASP A 1079 -54.89 -0.94 16.28
CA ASP A 1079 -55.28 -1.17 17.67
C ASP A 1079 -54.11 -0.97 18.65
N LEU A 1080 -54.45 -0.54 19.88
CA LEU A 1080 -53.48 -0.35 20.96
C LEU A 1080 -53.48 -1.53 21.93
N LEU A 1081 -52.29 -2.11 22.12
CA LEU A 1081 -52.04 -3.15 23.10
C LEU A 1081 -51.19 -2.59 24.24
N LEU A 1082 -51.74 -2.58 25.45
CA LEU A 1082 -51.19 -1.87 26.60
C LEU A 1082 -50.87 -2.86 27.73
N GLY A 1083 -49.59 -2.95 28.09
CA GLY A 1083 -49.08 -3.83 29.13
C GLY A 1083 -48.73 -3.07 30.40
N GLY A 1084 -49.14 -3.59 31.55
CA GLY A 1084 -48.80 -3.02 32.85
C GLY A 1084 -48.95 -3.98 34.03
N PRO A 1085 -48.90 -3.43 35.27
CA PRO A 1085 -49.11 -4.19 36.52
C PRO A 1085 -50.50 -4.78 36.71
N GLU A 1086 -51.47 -4.44 35.85
CA GLU A 1086 -52.83 -5.00 35.84
C GLU A 1086 -53.04 -6.02 34.68
N GLY A 1087 -51.95 -6.38 33.98
CA GLY A 1087 -51.96 -7.38 32.90
C GLY A 1087 -51.85 -6.77 31.50
N LEU A 1088 -52.45 -7.44 30.52
CA LEU A 1088 -52.53 -7.02 29.11
C LEU A 1088 -53.95 -6.56 28.77
N SER A 1089 -54.09 -5.31 28.33
CA SER A 1089 -55.34 -4.74 27.82
C SER A 1089 -55.27 -4.52 26.31
N VAL A 1090 -56.32 -4.92 25.59
CA VAL A 1090 -56.52 -4.58 24.17
C VAL A 1090 -57.57 -3.49 24.08
N VAL A 1091 -57.24 -2.43 23.33
CA VAL A 1091 -58.12 -1.30 23.02
C VAL A 1091 -58.38 -1.32 21.52
N HIS A 1092 -59.47 -1.97 21.11
CA HIS A 1092 -59.94 -1.89 19.72
C HIS A 1092 -60.35 -0.46 19.38
N SER A 1093 -59.89 0.06 18.25
CA SER A 1093 -59.98 1.50 17.92
C SER A 1093 -60.65 1.80 16.58
N ASN A 1094 -61.77 1.14 16.27
CA ASN A 1094 -62.58 1.30 15.05
C ASN A 1094 -63.32 2.68 14.98
N LYS A 1095 -62.56 3.77 15.14
CA LYS A 1095 -63.00 5.17 15.23
C LYS A 1095 -61.90 6.13 14.74
N VAL A 1096 -61.65 6.07 13.44
CA VAL A 1096 -60.98 7.11 12.65
C VAL A 1096 -61.36 8.54 13.09
N LEU A 1097 -60.37 9.44 13.18
CA LEU A 1097 -60.54 10.86 13.50
C LEU A 1097 -60.59 11.78 12.26
N VAL A 1098 -60.34 11.24 11.06
CA VAL A 1098 -60.39 11.93 9.77
C VAL A 1098 -61.83 12.16 9.28
N ASP A 1099 -62.01 13.13 8.39
CA ASP A 1099 -63.27 13.44 7.68
C ASP A 1099 -63.81 12.23 6.87
N GLU A 1100 -65.13 12.18 6.65
CA GLU A 1100 -65.86 11.04 6.01
C GLU A 1100 -65.51 10.80 4.51
N ASP A 1101 -64.50 11.49 3.96
CA ASP A 1101 -64.15 11.54 2.52
C ASP A 1101 -63.09 10.50 2.08
N TYR A 1102 -62.43 9.76 2.99
CA TYR A 1102 -61.43 8.75 2.64
C TYR A 1102 -62.04 7.33 2.52
N HIS A 1103 -61.66 6.61 1.47
CA HIS A 1103 -62.04 5.22 1.22
C HIS A 1103 -60.82 4.40 0.80
N TRP A 1104 -60.50 3.34 1.53
CA TRP A 1104 -59.43 2.39 1.21
C TRP A 1104 -59.98 1.13 0.51
N ALA A 1105 -59.11 0.35 -0.12
CA ALA A 1105 -59.44 -0.93 -0.72
C ALA A 1105 -58.24 -1.88 -0.69
N LEU A 1106 -58.41 -3.05 -0.06
CA LEU A 1106 -57.36 -4.07 0.03
C LEU A 1106 -57.22 -4.83 -1.31
N LEU A 1107 -56.00 -4.94 -1.84
CA LEU A 1107 -55.67 -5.76 -3.01
C LEU A 1107 -54.82 -6.97 -2.60
N ASP A 1108 -55.49 -8.10 -2.35
CA ASP A 1108 -54.86 -9.36 -1.96
C ASP A 1108 -54.35 -10.13 -3.20
N ILE A 1109 -53.03 -10.16 -3.41
CA ILE A 1109 -52.39 -10.83 -4.55
C ILE A 1109 -51.82 -12.17 -4.09
N ARG A 1110 -52.56 -13.26 -4.31
CA ARG A 1110 -52.14 -14.60 -3.91
C ARG A 1110 -51.43 -15.33 -5.03
N ARG A 1111 -50.30 -15.96 -4.70
CA ARG A 1111 -49.56 -16.88 -5.58
C ARG A 1111 -49.77 -18.31 -5.09
N THR A 1112 -50.05 -19.24 -5.99
CA THR A 1112 -50.16 -20.68 -5.68
C THR A 1112 -49.27 -21.45 -6.64
N VAL A 1113 -48.51 -22.42 -6.13
CA VAL A 1113 -47.57 -23.23 -6.92
C VAL A 1113 -47.73 -24.69 -6.49
N GLU A 1114 -48.20 -25.54 -7.40
CA GLU A 1114 -48.20 -27.00 -7.20
C GLU A 1114 -46.94 -27.61 -7.84
N GLY A 1115 -45.89 -27.82 -7.06
CA GLY A 1115 -44.64 -28.44 -7.52
C GLY A 1115 -43.53 -28.44 -6.47
N GLU A 1116 -42.48 -29.25 -6.69
CA GLU A 1116 -41.29 -29.24 -5.81
C GLU A 1116 -40.54 -27.91 -5.90
N ALA A 1117 -39.96 -27.48 -4.76
CA ALA A 1117 -39.45 -26.13 -4.60
C ALA A 1117 -38.18 -25.84 -5.44
N GLY A 1118 -38.23 -24.72 -6.16
CA GLY A 1118 -37.08 -23.98 -6.66
C GLY A 1118 -37.20 -22.50 -6.25
N PRO A 1119 -36.14 -21.68 -6.38
CA PRO A 1119 -36.14 -20.30 -5.91
C PRO A 1119 -37.24 -19.47 -6.58
N LEU A 1120 -38.07 -18.82 -5.75
CA LEU A 1120 -39.35 -18.24 -6.16
C LEU A 1120 -39.24 -16.81 -6.72
N ASP A 1121 -38.09 -16.16 -6.55
CA ASP A 1121 -37.93 -14.70 -6.58
C ASP A 1121 -37.74 -14.10 -7.99
N ALA A 1122 -37.59 -14.96 -9.00
CA ALA A 1122 -37.19 -14.58 -10.36
C ALA A 1122 -38.30 -13.96 -11.23
N ILE A 1123 -39.47 -13.62 -10.67
CA ILE A 1123 -40.62 -13.06 -11.40
C ILE A 1123 -41.26 -11.92 -10.58
N GLY A 1124 -40.94 -10.67 -10.95
CA GLY A 1124 -41.62 -9.48 -10.43
C GLY A 1124 -42.93 -9.18 -11.14
N ALA A 1125 -43.79 -8.37 -10.51
CA ALA A 1125 -45.07 -7.93 -11.07
C ALA A 1125 -45.27 -6.41 -10.86
N THR A 1126 -45.90 -5.74 -11.83
CA THR A 1126 -46.22 -4.31 -11.75
C THR A 1126 -47.72 -4.11 -11.82
N VAL A 1127 -48.30 -3.48 -10.79
CA VAL A 1127 -49.73 -3.18 -10.71
C VAL A 1127 -49.98 -1.73 -11.13
N TYR A 1128 -50.84 -1.52 -12.12
CA TYR A 1128 -51.24 -0.18 -12.55
C TYR A 1128 -52.63 0.16 -12.03
N VAL A 1129 -52.70 1.04 -11.04
CA VAL A 1129 -53.95 1.70 -10.62
C VAL A 1129 -54.05 3.04 -11.36
N SER A 1130 -55.24 3.39 -11.86
CA SER A 1130 -55.45 4.66 -12.59
C SER A 1130 -56.80 5.27 -12.28
N LEU A 1131 -56.80 6.46 -11.68
CA LEU A 1131 -57.98 7.29 -11.49
C LEU A 1131 -58.06 8.35 -12.60
N ALA A 1132 -59.11 8.26 -13.42
CA ALA A 1132 -59.59 9.32 -14.31
C ALA A 1132 -58.61 9.92 -15.34
N GLY A 1133 -57.58 9.19 -15.77
CA GLY A 1133 -56.95 9.39 -17.09
C GLY A 1133 -55.60 10.10 -17.15
N ASN A 1134 -54.92 10.29 -16.02
CA ASN A 1134 -53.46 10.47 -16.01
C ASN A 1134 -52.77 9.11 -15.82
N LEU A 1135 -51.56 8.96 -16.39
CA LEU A 1135 -50.71 7.79 -16.23
C LEU A 1135 -49.36 8.25 -15.64
N GLU A 1136 -49.32 8.38 -14.31
CA GLU A 1136 -48.10 8.48 -13.52
C GLU A 1136 -47.92 7.12 -12.79
N PRO A 1137 -46.70 6.56 -12.67
CA PRO A 1137 -46.48 5.28 -12.01
C PRO A 1137 -46.33 5.46 -10.49
N GLU A 1138 -47.33 5.05 -9.70
CA GLU A 1138 -47.35 5.32 -8.26
C GLU A 1138 -46.79 4.18 -7.38
N TRP A 1139 -46.75 2.92 -7.89
CA TRP A 1139 -45.98 1.83 -7.28
C TRP A 1139 -45.39 0.85 -8.32
N ALA A 1140 -44.23 0.28 -7.99
CA ALA A 1140 -43.63 -0.85 -8.66
C ALA A 1140 -42.95 -1.75 -7.63
N ILE A 1141 -43.24 -3.06 -7.65
CA ILE A 1141 -42.54 -4.04 -6.81
C ILE A 1141 -41.24 -4.41 -7.53
N PRO A 1142 -40.05 -4.15 -6.96
CA PRO A 1142 -38.79 -4.50 -7.60
C PRO A 1142 -38.60 -6.02 -7.66
N ALA A 1143 -37.92 -6.50 -8.72
CA ALA A 1143 -37.32 -7.83 -8.69
C ALA A 1143 -36.00 -7.75 -7.90
N ASN A 1144 -35.71 -8.78 -7.10
CA ASN A 1144 -34.51 -8.87 -6.25
C ASN A 1144 -33.22 -8.73 -7.10
N PRO A 1145 -32.29 -7.78 -6.82
CA PRO A 1145 -31.24 -7.36 -7.76
C PRO A 1145 -30.08 -8.36 -8.02
N HIS A 1146 -30.22 -9.64 -7.69
CA HIS A 1146 -29.21 -10.65 -8.02
C HIS A 1146 -29.07 -10.86 -9.54
N GLY A 1147 -27.82 -10.97 -10.00
CA GLY A 1147 -27.48 -11.05 -11.43
C GLY A 1147 -28.01 -12.29 -12.15
N PRO A 1148 -28.00 -12.29 -13.51
CA PRO A 1148 -28.70 -13.27 -14.33
C PRO A 1148 -28.11 -14.69 -14.21
N THR A 1149 -28.69 -15.50 -13.33
CA THR A 1149 -28.38 -16.93 -13.22
C THR A 1149 -29.00 -17.68 -14.40
N VAL A 1150 -28.15 -18.16 -15.31
CA VAL A 1150 -28.58 -18.85 -16.54
C VAL A 1150 -29.03 -20.28 -16.23
N VAL A 1151 -30.33 -20.47 -16.01
CA VAL A 1151 -30.98 -21.78 -15.89
C VAL A 1151 -31.34 -22.32 -17.29
N PRO A 1152 -31.14 -23.61 -17.61
CA PRO A 1152 -31.45 -24.15 -18.94
C PRO A 1152 -32.96 -24.15 -19.27
N MET A 1153 -33.32 -23.86 -20.52
CA MET A 1153 -34.70 -23.95 -21.01
C MET A 1153 -35.28 -25.36 -20.85
N GLY A 1154 -36.24 -25.52 -19.93
CA GLY A 1154 -36.74 -26.84 -19.47
C GLY A 1154 -38.27 -26.95 -19.25
N ALA A 1155 -39.06 -25.99 -19.75
CA ALA A 1155 -40.53 -26.04 -19.91
C ALA A 1155 -41.38 -26.60 -18.74
N ALA A 1156 -41.93 -25.69 -17.93
CA ALA A 1156 -43.23 -25.86 -17.29
C ALA A 1156 -44.08 -24.60 -17.57
N ASN A 1157 -45.38 -24.76 -17.82
CA ASN A 1157 -46.31 -23.63 -17.86
C ASN A 1157 -46.64 -23.24 -16.42
N VAL A 1158 -46.59 -21.95 -16.10
CA VAL A 1158 -47.07 -21.41 -14.82
C VAL A 1158 -48.40 -20.71 -15.11
N ASP A 1159 -49.51 -21.36 -14.72
CA ASP A 1159 -50.80 -20.68 -14.64
C ASP A 1159 -50.83 -19.85 -13.35
N VAL A 1160 -51.35 -18.62 -13.42
CA VAL A 1160 -51.46 -17.68 -12.30
C VAL A 1160 -52.90 -17.21 -12.19
N ASP A 1161 -53.63 -17.74 -11.20
CA ASP A 1161 -54.97 -17.25 -10.86
C ASP A 1161 -54.86 -15.95 -10.04
N LEU A 1162 -55.62 -14.93 -10.46
CA LEU A 1162 -55.70 -13.62 -9.82
C LEU A 1162 -57.12 -13.39 -9.30
N GLU A 1163 -57.33 -13.57 -7.99
CA GLU A 1163 -58.63 -13.30 -7.34
C GLU A 1163 -58.64 -11.89 -6.71
N VAL A 1164 -59.33 -10.94 -7.34
CA VAL A 1164 -59.52 -9.59 -6.78
C VAL A 1164 -60.81 -9.56 -5.94
N ARG A 1165 -60.70 -9.25 -4.64
CA ARG A 1165 -61.84 -9.09 -3.72
C ARG A 1165 -61.92 -7.66 -3.19
N PHE A 1166 -63.09 -7.05 -3.27
CA PHE A 1166 -63.39 -5.77 -2.63
C PHE A 1166 -64.12 -6.03 -1.30
N LEU A 1167 -63.61 -5.48 -0.21
CA LEU A 1167 -64.21 -5.52 1.13
C LEU A 1167 -64.48 -4.09 1.58
N ASP A 1168 -65.76 -3.76 1.75
CA ASP A 1168 -66.24 -2.55 2.40
C ASP A 1168 -67.07 -2.95 3.63
N ARG A 1169 -66.74 -2.35 4.77
CA ARG A 1169 -67.56 -2.35 5.99
C ARG A 1169 -67.76 -0.96 6.60
N GLY A 1170 -67.21 0.10 6.00
CA GLY A 1170 -67.22 1.47 6.53
C GLY A 1170 -68.55 2.20 6.32
N ALA A 1171 -69.38 1.76 5.37
CA ALA A 1171 -70.56 2.52 4.95
C ALA A 1171 -71.87 2.17 5.69
N ARG A 1172 -72.11 2.75 6.88
CA ARG A 1172 -73.50 2.96 7.40
C ARG A 1172 -74.18 4.19 6.75
N GLY A 1173 -73.89 4.46 5.48
CA GLY A 1173 -74.40 5.59 4.70
C GLY A 1173 -74.85 5.18 3.29
N ALA A 1174 -76.03 5.63 2.87
CA ALA A 1174 -76.66 5.17 1.63
C ALA A 1174 -76.19 5.95 0.39
N PHE A 1175 -74.94 5.74 -0.06
CA PHE A 1175 -74.39 6.42 -1.25
C PHE A 1175 -73.66 5.57 -2.31
N PHE A 1176 -73.40 4.28 -2.08
CA PHE A 1176 -72.82 3.38 -3.09
C PHE A 1176 -73.84 2.37 -3.64
N GLN A 1177 -74.32 2.62 -4.87
CA GLN A 1177 -75.11 1.68 -5.68
C GLN A 1177 -74.82 1.68 -7.21
N PRO A 1178 -74.09 2.63 -7.84
CA PRO A 1178 -73.80 2.55 -9.29
C PRO A 1178 -72.36 2.15 -9.66
N LEU A 1179 -71.41 2.10 -8.72
CA LEU A 1179 -69.98 1.93 -9.05
C LEU A 1179 -69.55 0.46 -9.31
N ALA A 1180 -70.29 -0.51 -8.76
CA ALA A 1180 -69.99 -1.94 -8.96
C ALA A 1180 -70.22 -2.44 -10.40
N GLU A 1181 -71.10 -1.80 -11.18
CA GLU A 1181 -71.36 -2.18 -12.58
C GLU A 1181 -70.28 -1.67 -13.56
N VAL A 1182 -69.51 -0.63 -13.19
CA VAL A 1182 -68.57 0.04 -14.12
C VAL A 1182 -67.27 -0.76 -14.31
N PHE A 1183 -66.77 -1.42 -13.28
CA PHE A 1183 -65.50 -2.16 -13.35
C PHE A 1183 -65.60 -3.56 -13.97
N HIS A 1184 -66.81 -4.09 -14.20
CA HIS A 1184 -67.02 -5.47 -14.65
C HIS A 1184 -66.82 -5.72 -16.15
N GLU A 1185 -66.67 -4.67 -16.98
CA GLU A 1185 -66.52 -4.80 -18.46
C GLU A 1185 -65.10 -4.53 -19.00
N THR A 1186 -64.12 -4.12 -18.18
CA THR A 1186 -62.78 -3.69 -18.69
C THR A 1186 -61.61 -4.52 -18.15
N ILE A 1187 -61.58 -5.81 -18.49
CA ILE A 1187 -60.34 -6.61 -18.50
C ILE A 1187 -60.14 -7.12 -19.94
N GLN A 1188 -59.35 -6.40 -20.73
CA GLN A 1188 -58.82 -6.93 -22.00
C GLN A 1188 -57.40 -7.44 -21.80
N THR A 1189 -57.20 -8.71 -22.12
CA THR A 1189 -55.92 -9.40 -22.00
C THR A 1189 -54.85 -8.78 -22.89
N ILE A 1190 -53.73 -8.35 -22.30
CA ILE A 1190 -52.48 -8.04 -23.01
C ILE A 1190 -51.35 -8.81 -22.33
N PHE A 1191 -51.07 -10.02 -22.84
CA PHE A 1191 -49.77 -10.66 -22.70
C PHE A 1191 -49.10 -10.57 -24.08
N ASP A 1192 -47.98 -9.84 -24.18
CA ASP A 1192 -47.13 -9.81 -25.36
C ASP A 1192 -45.75 -10.35 -24.96
N VAL A 1193 -45.52 -11.62 -25.24
CA VAL A 1193 -44.37 -12.40 -24.74
C VAL A 1193 -43.26 -12.42 -25.78
N ASP A 1194 -42.56 -11.28 -25.94
CA ASP A 1194 -41.30 -11.23 -26.72
C ASP A 1194 -40.50 -9.91 -26.48
N ARG A 1195 -39.94 -9.72 -25.26
CA ARG A 1195 -38.76 -8.85 -25.05
C ARG A 1195 -38.02 -9.03 -23.74
#